data_AF-A0A553PAV7-F1
#
_entry.id   AF-A0A553PAV7-F1
#
_cell.length_a   1.000
_cell.length_b   1.000
_cell.length_c   1.000
_cell.angle_alpha   90.00
_cell.angle_beta   90.00
_cell.angle_gamma   90.00
#
_symmetry.space_group_name_H-M   'P 1'
#
loop_
_entity.id
_entity.type
_entity.pdbx_description
1 polymer ?
#
loop_
_entity_poly.entity_id
_entity_poly.type
_entity_poly.pdbx_seq_one_letter_code
_entity_poly.pdbx_strand_id
1 'polypeptide(L)'
;MPKDHSQKAKKAKPSKPSMVALDERIFGIFIHSADTLNLNLHVSHPVVCVILIDLETGKQVDKPENAKHVTSFYDEENVKEILPMMTQPCSFKTSKSLVPKWDELILFNVDFSHLESLRSHLGVFFVIRDFVTMSLANNQAKYKSGWIDVAWAFLVPFPEGYPPNVGKKLRLQLFQGGSTRGSEPLSHTLWTWWKKRRHLKYPSTLFVTVQSMKPPEANLESDPETMEGQKEASKTREGVLNVPAWSRHRGQTCEIPKAKEVSIEAPDDSEVSCMRFSRSGRALAVAFTRVNGSSTIHVFHVPSWQFIKIIGSHPGTIYELDWDLDDTEIVSASADRTAGVWSIHKGTRKLLEHPSFVYCARFHPNSPNVVISGCYDKVIRVWIRNQDSKFLLAEELISHNSFISALELDPDGQNLFSGDDEGFIRIWEVYGAQNIESDNRISIRMKKEIQLPEFRGYRIQSLQMHPGGRRLLVHSSSFTSSLLMIDTKLSSVMQSFGFESGRRDKSDCSVSPCGSFVFASSLNTGVIVFDTDTANEKHRYEMDDIKPKSITFHPFDNFLIVYGQIGEARTAVVEYVPLERNFSAQNPLDYVLSNVKQYAEIVATLKSQGVDLVVFPEYGLTSSGLHSLPQEQFHDMMQEFPPLGIGNFDNPNPENKVLRSLQEIAKNNGLYLVVNLGTKLEDPDTHETHYYNTALVFDRLGKIVARYRKYNLYGEENLFSKPNLPDVSYFDTDFMVRFGLLICFDINYPRPFQDLEDHKVDVIILPAAWVDELPFLTAIQYHSGWALANKVTVLSSGLHDPQNGAVGAGIYHGDFGILNYTFNPRISESLAVISEVHFNQDQEANPPIPRDPISHNNHNFLEQDLTAYDFKHLRHGFQDERISMSHYTECMVSVELEIPDNFTGSYVMVAFHGVRGFGGGRYQLGITSCGIVLCQNQAFTSLESCGKRPNLGELGELPTVKYLHLEQTRSEDMRLMPVAMDLNLQPLNQSLSSFDQINDKSVILVKEPMSNLYSFGFFGRLFSLDKQN
;
A
#
# COMPACT_ATOMS: atom_id res chain seq x y z
N MET A 1 80.69 2.18 5.33
CA MET A 1 79.49 1.40 4.97
C MET A 1 79.20 0.43 6.10
N PRO A 2 77.96 -0.04 6.36
CA PRO A 2 76.64 0.64 6.37
C PRO A 2 75.91 0.42 7.75
N LYS A 3 74.77 1.00 8.13
CA LYS A 3 73.98 2.18 7.67
C LYS A 3 73.07 2.72 8.81
N ASP A 4 72.59 3.96 8.64
CA ASP A 4 71.23 4.52 8.84
C ASP A 4 70.13 3.75 9.63
N HIS A 5 69.19 4.38 10.38
CA HIS A 5 68.87 5.82 10.51
C HIS A 5 68.27 6.24 11.89
N SER A 6 68.03 7.55 12.01
CA SER A 6 67.48 8.41 13.10
C SER A 6 66.12 8.04 13.75
N GLN A 7 65.70 8.54 14.94
CA GLN A 7 66.33 9.38 15.99
C GLN A 7 65.63 9.28 17.39
N LYS A 8 66.16 10.01 18.40
CA LYS A 8 65.98 9.85 19.86
C LYS A 8 64.83 10.68 20.51
N ALA A 9 64.28 10.14 21.61
CA ALA A 9 63.71 10.86 22.78
C ALA A 9 63.72 9.93 24.02
N LYS A 10 63.67 10.34 25.30
CA LYS A 10 63.95 11.60 26.04
C LYS A 10 64.31 11.18 27.50
N LYS A 11 65.09 11.99 28.26
CA LYS A 11 65.42 11.73 29.69
C LYS A 11 64.45 12.42 30.66
N ALA A 12 64.41 12.00 31.92
CA ALA A 12 63.51 12.52 32.97
C ALA A 12 64.24 13.08 34.21
N LYS A 13 63.72 14.22 34.74
CA LYS A 13 63.69 14.70 36.16
C LYS A 13 65.06 14.91 36.89
N PRO A 14 65.14 15.61 38.07
CA PRO A 14 64.06 15.92 39.02
C PRO A 14 63.98 17.34 39.69
N SER A 15 62.77 17.62 40.20
CA SER A 15 62.39 18.32 41.46
C SER A 15 62.93 19.70 41.88
N LYS A 16 62.00 20.64 42.15
CA LYS A 16 61.98 21.52 43.36
C LYS A 16 60.52 21.95 43.70
N PRO A 17 60.22 22.73 44.77
CA PRO A 17 59.29 22.28 45.82
C PRO A 17 57.85 22.84 45.78
N SER A 18 57.05 22.42 46.77
CA SER A 18 55.61 22.67 46.92
C SER A 18 55.21 24.04 47.48
N MET A 19 54.14 24.61 46.93
CA MET A 19 53.16 25.43 47.68
C MET A 19 51.89 24.62 47.91
N VAL A 20 51.16 24.91 49.00
CA VAL A 20 49.83 24.36 49.24
C VAL A 20 48.81 25.29 48.58
N ALA A 21 48.06 24.77 47.60
CA ALA A 21 46.91 25.46 47.03
C ALA A 21 45.64 25.09 47.81
N LEU A 22 44.77 26.07 48.07
CA LEU A 22 43.40 25.77 48.52
C LEU A 22 42.58 25.29 47.32
N ASP A 23 41.75 24.28 47.55
CA ASP A 23 40.96 23.62 46.50
C ASP A 23 39.63 24.36 46.28
N GLU A 24 39.69 25.62 45.82
CA GLU A 24 38.50 26.46 45.61
C GLU A 24 37.51 25.79 44.63
N ARG A 25 36.29 25.53 45.12
CA ARG A 25 35.20 24.90 44.35
C ARG A 25 33.97 25.79 44.35
N ILE A 26 33.41 25.99 43.17
CA ILE A 26 32.31 26.90 42.88
C ILE A 26 31.00 26.11 42.77
N PHE A 27 29.90 26.69 43.25
CA PHE A 27 28.57 26.07 43.21
C PHE A 27 27.88 26.31 41.85
N GLY A 28 27.64 25.23 41.10
CA GLY A 28 26.98 25.26 39.79
C GLY A 28 25.64 24.52 39.76
N ILE A 29 24.68 25.05 39.00
CA ILE A 29 23.39 24.42 38.73
C ILE A 29 23.18 24.36 37.21
N PHE A 30 23.17 23.16 36.65
CA PHE A 30 22.86 22.92 35.24
C PHE A 30 21.34 22.72 35.06
N ILE A 31 20.72 23.50 34.17
CA ILE A 31 19.32 23.42 33.80
C ILE A 31 19.24 22.74 32.42
N HIS A 32 18.73 21.51 32.36
CA HIS A 32 18.65 20.75 31.11
C HIS A 32 17.40 21.17 30.32
N SER A 33 16.25 20.65 30.75
CA SER A 33 14.96 20.76 30.05
C SER A 33 13.79 20.61 31.01
N ALA A 34 12.57 20.81 30.52
CA ALA A 34 11.36 20.39 31.22
C ALA A 34 10.45 19.56 30.29
N ASP A 35 9.57 18.73 30.87
CA ASP A 35 8.46 18.12 30.12
C ASP A 35 7.54 19.23 29.56
N THR A 36 6.73 18.91 28.53
CA THR A 36 5.86 19.88 27.87
C THR A 36 5.02 20.71 28.85
N LEU A 37 5.20 22.04 28.81
CA LEU A 37 4.45 22.97 29.65
C LEU A 37 3.01 23.10 29.16
N ASN A 38 2.08 23.39 30.07
CA ASN A 38 0.65 23.50 29.77
C ASN A 38 0.40 24.66 28.77
N LEU A 39 -0.06 24.31 27.58
CA LEU A 39 -0.15 25.20 26.42
C LEU A 39 -1.14 26.36 26.61
N ASN A 40 -2.14 26.19 27.48
CA ASN A 40 -3.17 27.19 27.78
C ASN A 40 -2.57 28.46 28.45
N LEU A 41 -1.37 28.37 29.03
CA LEU A 41 -0.71 29.45 29.78
C LEU A 41 0.09 30.44 28.91
N HIS A 42 -0.19 30.51 27.61
CA HIS A 42 0.36 31.51 26.67
C HIS A 42 1.89 31.50 26.48
N VAL A 43 2.60 30.57 27.11
CA VAL A 43 4.07 30.35 27.07
C VAL A 43 4.66 30.54 25.67
N SER A 44 5.76 31.29 25.58
CA SER A 44 6.39 31.78 24.35
C SER A 44 7.91 31.67 24.36
N HIS A 45 8.56 32.07 25.46
CA HIS A 45 10.01 32.13 25.62
C HIS A 45 10.38 31.86 27.09
N PRO A 46 10.19 30.62 27.59
CA PRO A 46 10.28 30.37 29.02
C PRO A 46 11.72 30.47 29.53
N VAL A 47 11.85 31.01 30.73
CA VAL A 47 13.10 31.25 31.49
C VAL A 47 12.99 30.54 32.83
N VAL A 48 14.06 29.89 33.29
CA VAL A 48 14.16 29.35 34.65
C VAL A 48 14.91 30.34 35.53
N CYS A 49 14.23 30.92 36.51
CA CYS A 49 14.82 31.73 37.55
C CYS A 49 15.17 30.86 38.77
N VAL A 50 16.42 30.94 39.24
CA VAL A 50 16.95 30.17 40.36
C VAL A 50 17.27 31.09 41.54
N ILE A 51 16.80 30.72 42.73
CA ILE A 51 16.90 31.53 43.95
C ILE A 51 17.38 30.64 45.10
N LEU A 52 18.41 31.09 45.83
CA LEU A 52 18.89 30.45 47.05
C LEU A 52 18.19 31.11 48.25
N ILE A 53 17.54 30.33 49.11
CA ILE A 53 16.76 30.78 50.26
C ILE A 53 17.17 29.98 51.50
N ASP A 54 17.40 30.67 52.61
CA ASP A 54 17.49 30.03 53.91
C ASP A 54 16.08 29.64 54.41
N LEU A 55 15.88 28.35 54.68
CA LEU A 55 14.62 27.76 55.09
C LEU A 55 14.25 28.06 56.56
N GLU A 56 15.18 28.51 57.40
CA GLU A 56 14.88 29.01 58.75
C GLU A 56 14.37 30.46 58.71
N THR A 57 15.17 31.40 58.21
CA THR A 57 14.80 32.84 58.21
C THR A 57 13.85 33.26 57.08
N GLY A 58 13.77 32.50 55.99
CA GLY A 58 12.97 32.82 54.80
C GLY A 58 13.56 33.92 53.90
N LYS A 59 14.82 34.31 54.14
CA LYS A 59 15.56 35.30 53.35
C LYS A 59 16.41 34.64 52.26
N GLN A 60 16.98 35.44 51.36
CA GLN A 60 18.06 34.96 50.49
C GLN A 60 19.33 34.71 51.31
N VAL A 61 20.20 33.83 50.82
CA VAL A 61 21.45 33.47 51.50
C VAL A 61 22.46 34.61 51.36
N ASP A 62 23.14 35.00 52.44
CA ASP A 62 24.18 36.05 52.44
C ASP A 62 25.47 35.60 51.70
N LYS A 63 26.23 36.57 51.17
CA LYS A 63 27.56 36.35 50.57
C LYS A 63 28.60 36.07 51.69
N PRO A 64 29.54 35.11 51.51
CA PRO A 64 30.52 34.76 52.55
C PRO A 64 31.57 35.85 52.85
N GLU A 65 31.86 36.72 51.88
CA GLU A 65 32.70 37.90 52.04
C GLU A 65 32.02 39.10 51.37
N ASN A 66 31.88 40.23 52.10
CA ASN A 66 31.24 41.46 51.58
C ASN A 66 32.03 42.16 50.44
N ALA A 67 33.18 41.62 50.02
CA ALA A 67 34.16 42.33 49.18
C ALA A 67 34.45 41.65 47.83
N LYS A 68 33.73 40.58 47.47
CA LYS A 68 33.82 39.94 46.14
C LYS A 68 32.53 40.24 45.37
N HIS A 69 32.66 40.75 44.14
CA HIS A 69 31.53 40.81 43.20
C HIS A 69 31.09 39.38 42.83
N VAL A 70 29.80 39.11 42.94
CA VAL A 70 29.26 37.76 42.87
C VAL A 70 27.94 37.78 42.08
N THR A 71 27.90 37.02 40.98
CA THR A 71 26.74 36.66 40.13
C THR A 71 26.22 37.61 39.04
N SER A 72 26.52 38.92 38.98
CA SER A 72 26.14 39.70 37.77
C SER A 72 26.95 40.97 37.50
N PHE A 73 26.87 41.47 36.26
CA PHE A 73 27.37 42.78 35.82
C PHE A 73 26.58 43.96 36.45
N TYR A 74 25.47 43.68 37.14
CA TYR A 74 24.57 44.66 37.76
C TYR A 74 24.60 44.59 39.31
N ASP A 75 25.60 43.93 39.89
CA ASP A 75 25.78 43.78 41.35
C ASP A 75 26.34 45.09 41.95
N GLU A 76 25.46 46.01 42.36
CA GLU A 76 25.85 47.26 43.04
C GLU A 76 26.64 47.00 44.34
N GLU A 77 27.60 47.88 44.67
CA GLU A 77 28.64 47.69 45.70
C GLU A 77 28.14 47.42 47.15
N ASN A 78 26.84 47.44 47.41
CA ASN A 78 26.24 47.28 48.74
C ASN A 78 25.33 46.03 48.90
N VAL A 79 25.21 45.17 47.89
CA VAL A 79 24.34 43.98 47.94
C VAL A 79 24.98 42.84 48.73
N LYS A 80 24.40 42.52 49.91
CA LYS A 80 24.86 41.44 50.81
C LYS A 80 24.30 40.05 50.49
N GLU A 81 23.06 39.98 49.99
CA GLU A 81 22.36 38.73 49.67
C GLU A 81 22.81 38.20 48.28
N ILE A 82 22.76 36.88 48.07
CA ILE A 82 23.04 36.26 46.76
C ILE A 82 21.83 36.44 45.84
N LEU A 83 22.03 37.21 44.76
CA LEU A 83 20.95 37.58 43.84
C LEU A 83 20.37 36.39 43.04
N PRO A 84 19.08 36.44 42.67
CA PRO A 84 18.49 35.52 41.71
C PRO A 84 19.23 35.54 40.36
N MET A 85 19.46 34.35 39.80
CA MET A 85 19.94 34.21 38.42
C MET A 85 18.87 33.57 37.52
N MET A 86 19.04 33.73 36.21
CA MET A 86 18.08 33.29 35.20
C MET A 86 18.81 32.68 34.00
N THR A 87 18.21 31.67 33.38
CA THR A 87 18.61 31.16 32.06
C THR A 87 18.33 32.20 30.97
N GLN A 88 18.90 31.99 29.78
CA GLN A 88 18.41 32.64 28.56
C GLN A 88 16.97 32.18 28.22
N PRO A 89 16.21 32.95 27.44
CA PRO A 89 14.86 32.57 27.02
C PRO A 89 14.88 31.46 25.96
N CYS A 90 14.18 30.33 26.23
CA CYS A 90 14.12 29.21 25.29
C CYS A 90 13.32 29.57 24.01
N SER A 91 13.92 29.40 22.83
CA SER A 91 13.27 29.65 21.53
C SER A 91 12.67 28.38 20.92
N PHE A 92 11.34 28.27 20.94
CA PHE A 92 10.62 27.21 20.21
C PHE A 92 10.76 27.31 18.69
N LYS A 93 10.99 28.53 18.14
CA LYS A 93 11.21 28.73 16.69
C LYS A 93 12.52 28.08 16.22
N THR A 94 13.60 28.32 16.97
CA THR A 94 14.95 27.85 16.59
C THR A 94 15.11 26.35 16.80
N SER A 95 14.49 25.81 17.86
CA SER A 95 14.55 24.39 18.22
C SER A 95 13.55 23.50 17.48
N LYS A 96 12.57 24.08 16.77
CA LYS A 96 11.44 23.38 16.11
C LYS A 96 10.64 22.43 17.03
N SER A 97 10.77 22.55 18.35
CA SER A 97 10.14 21.65 19.32
C SER A 97 9.18 22.40 20.25
N LEU A 98 8.32 21.66 20.94
CA LEU A 98 7.46 22.17 22.03
C LEU A 98 8.01 21.82 23.43
N VAL A 99 9.09 21.03 23.49
CA VAL A 99 9.81 20.70 24.73
C VAL A 99 10.82 21.80 25.01
N PRO A 100 10.71 22.57 26.11
CA PRO A 100 11.71 23.59 26.43
C PRO A 100 13.03 22.93 26.86
N LYS A 101 14.09 23.30 26.16
CA LYS A 101 15.48 22.99 26.50
C LYS A 101 16.24 24.29 26.73
N TRP A 102 17.04 24.32 27.78
CA TRP A 102 17.98 25.40 28.08
C TRP A 102 19.41 24.90 27.94
N ASP A 103 19.67 23.69 28.46
CA ASP A 103 20.99 23.02 28.49
C ASP A 103 22.11 23.99 28.93
N GLU A 104 21.81 24.78 29.98
CA GLU A 104 22.56 25.96 30.42
C GLU A 104 23.07 25.80 31.87
N LEU A 105 24.30 26.25 32.12
CA LEU A 105 24.97 26.16 33.42
C LEU A 105 24.98 27.52 34.14
N ILE A 106 24.25 27.60 35.25
CA ILE A 106 24.21 28.77 36.13
C ILE A 106 25.31 28.62 37.20
N LEU A 107 26.25 29.57 37.25
CA LEU A 107 27.42 29.55 38.15
C LEU A 107 27.31 30.61 39.26
N PHE A 108 27.08 30.17 40.50
CA PHE A 108 27.12 31.05 41.66
C PHE A 108 28.57 31.17 42.14
N ASN A 109 29.15 32.38 42.08
CA ASN A 109 30.56 32.65 42.48
C ASN A 109 30.73 32.62 44.02
N VAL A 110 30.43 31.46 44.62
CA VAL A 110 30.39 31.21 46.06
C VAL A 110 31.08 29.86 46.30
N ASP A 111 31.91 29.78 47.34
CA ASP A 111 32.54 28.53 47.76
C ASP A 111 31.47 27.50 48.12
N PHE A 112 31.56 26.33 47.47
CA PHE A 112 30.70 25.19 47.72
C PHE A 112 30.71 24.78 49.21
N SER A 113 31.86 24.90 49.88
CA SER A 113 32.06 24.58 51.30
C SER A 113 31.22 25.45 52.23
N HIS A 114 31.00 26.72 51.86
CA HIS A 114 30.13 27.63 52.61
C HIS A 114 28.66 27.21 52.50
N LEU A 115 28.20 26.86 51.30
CA LEU A 115 26.82 26.41 51.07
C LEU A 115 26.54 25.02 51.68
N GLU A 116 27.56 24.14 51.75
CA GLU A 116 27.48 22.86 52.47
C GLU A 116 27.34 23.04 53.99
N SER A 117 27.92 24.11 54.56
CA SER A 117 27.81 24.40 56.00
C SER A 117 26.37 24.67 56.47
N LEU A 118 25.51 25.19 55.58
CA LEU A 118 24.09 25.43 55.84
C LEU A 118 23.26 24.14 55.94
N ARG A 119 23.74 23.03 55.38
CA ARG A 119 23.08 21.71 55.40
C ARG A 119 21.59 21.80 55.00
N SER A 120 20.69 21.34 55.88
CA SER A 120 19.24 21.27 55.69
C SER A 120 18.53 22.62 55.64
N HIS A 121 19.22 23.73 55.94
CA HIS A 121 18.70 25.09 55.86
C HIS A 121 18.74 25.65 54.42
N LEU A 122 19.56 25.09 53.53
CA LEU A 122 19.67 25.57 52.14
C LEU A 122 18.51 25.07 51.27
N GLY A 123 17.62 25.98 50.86
CA GLY A 123 16.57 25.75 49.87
C GLY A 123 16.92 26.37 48.53
N VAL A 124 16.99 25.56 47.47
CA VAL A 124 17.13 26.02 46.08
C VAL A 124 15.74 26.02 45.44
N PHE A 125 15.28 27.20 44.98
CA PHE A 125 13.97 27.38 44.36
C PHE A 125 14.12 27.66 42.86
N PHE A 126 13.22 27.07 42.08
CA PHE A 126 13.16 27.19 40.62
C PHE A 126 11.80 27.77 40.22
N VAL A 127 11.80 28.87 39.49
CA VAL A 127 10.59 29.57 39.03
C VAL A 127 10.63 29.67 37.52
N ILE A 128 9.76 28.94 36.83
CA ILE A 128 9.60 29.05 35.37
C ILE A 128 8.76 30.29 35.09
N ARG A 129 9.28 31.21 34.28
CA ARG A 129 8.63 32.48 33.89
C ARG A 129 8.54 32.63 32.38
N ASP A 130 7.57 33.43 31.92
CA ASP A 130 7.48 33.89 30.54
C ASP A 130 7.16 35.40 30.51
N PHE A 131 7.49 36.07 29.40
CA PHE A 131 7.32 37.52 29.26
C PHE A 131 5.96 37.85 28.63
N VAL A 132 5.27 38.86 29.15
CA VAL A 132 3.92 39.23 28.70
C VAL A 132 3.98 40.03 27.41
N THR A 133 3.33 39.54 26.35
CA THR A 133 3.19 40.30 25.09
C THR A 133 2.35 41.56 25.30
N MET A 134 2.71 42.66 24.63
CA MET A 134 2.09 43.98 24.78
C MET A 134 0.55 43.98 24.70
N SER A 135 -0.05 43.08 23.93
CA SER A 135 -1.50 42.86 23.82
C SER A 135 -2.19 42.49 25.14
N LEU A 136 -1.51 41.77 26.02
CA LEU A 136 -2.03 41.33 27.33
C LEU A 136 -1.72 42.34 28.46
N ALA A 137 -0.70 43.17 28.28
CA ALA A 137 -0.21 44.12 29.28
C ALA A 137 -1.23 45.22 29.66
N ASN A 138 -2.22 45.50 28.81
CA ASN A 138 -3.28 46.47 29.10
C ASN A 138 -4.14 46.10 30.32
N ASN A 139 -4.21 44.83 30.73
CA ASN A 139 -4.88 44.41 31.97
C ASN A 139 -3.94 44.53 33.18
N GLN A 140 -3.60 45.77 33.54
CA GLN A 140 -2.55 46.12 34.52
C GLN A 140 -2.73 45.54 35.94
N ALA A 141 -3.93 45.08 36.32
CA ALA A 141 -4.23 44.60 37.67
C ALA A 141 -3.70 43.18 38.02
N LYS A 142 -3.07 42.45 37.07
CA LYS A 142 -2.68 41.03 37.25
C LYS A 142 -1.20 40.72 37.05
N TYR A 143 -0.42 41.60 36.43
CA TYR A 143 0.94 41.30 35.95
C TYR A 143 1.97 42.26 36.57
N LYS A 144 2.79 41.77 37.50
CA LYS A 144 3.82 42.57 38.17
C LYS A 144 5.09 42.57 37.32
N SER A 145 5.56 43.74 36.92
CA SER A 145 6.81 43.93 36.15
C SER A 145 6.92 43.18 34.80
N GLY A 146 5.79 42.85 34.15
CA GLY A 146 5.78 42.28 32.79
C GLY A 146 6.02 40.76 32.68
N TRP A 147 6.07 40.03 33.80
CA TRP A 147 6.29 38.58 33.81
C TRP A 147 5.06 37.79 34.28
N ILE A 148 4.94 36.54 33.81
CA ILE A 148 4.02 35.51 34.34
C ILE A 148 4.83 34.36 34.93
N ASP A 149 4.53 33.99 36.17
CA ASP A 149 5.03 32.77 36.81
C ASP A 149 4.19 31.58 36.32
N VAL A 150 4.82 30.65 35.59
CA VAL A 150 4.17 29.49 34.96
C VAL A 150 4.07 28.32 35.93
N ALA A 151 5.19 28.00 36.60
CA ALA A 151 5.28 26.90 37.57
C ALA A 151 6.48 27.08 38.51
N TRP A 152 6.39 26.52 39.73
CA TRP A 152 7.44 26.56 40.75
C TRP A 152 7.92 25.14 41.11
N ALA A 153 9.20 24.99 41.46
CA ALA A 153 9.78 23.80 42.07
C ALA A 153 10.80 24.20 43.15
N PHE A 154 11.20 23.23 43.98
CA PHE A 154 12.23 23.42 45.00
C PHE A 154 13.11 22.16 45.14
N LEU A 155 14.29 22.33 45.71
CA LEU A 155 15.24 21.28 46.05
C LEU A 155 15.97 21.64 47.34
N VAL A 156 16.16 20.66 48.22
CA VAL A 156 17.11 20.75 49.34
C VAL A 156 18.37 19.98 48.93
N PRO A 157 19.54 20.63 48.76
CA PRO A 157 20.77 19.94 48.32
C PRO A 157 21.34 19.00 49.38
N PHE A 158 21.23 19.36 50.67
CA PHE A 158 21.80 18.61 51.79
C PHE A 158 20.72 18.22 52.83
N PRO A 159 19.77 17.34 52.47
CA PRO A 159 18.68 16.94 53.36
C PRO A 159 19.20 16.14 54.57
N GLU A 160 18.65 16.40 55.75
CA GLU A 160 19.02 15.68 56.97
C GLU A 160 18.46 14.24 56.95
N GLY A 161 19.31 13.26 57.26
CA GLY A 161 18.95 11.83 57.25
C GLY A 161 18.89 11.16 55.87
N TYR A 162 19.22 11.86 54.79
CA TYR A 162 19.17 11.35 53.41
C TYR A 162 20.47 11.67 52.64
N PRO A 163 20.84 10.89 51.60
CA PRO A 163 22.02 11.19 50.78
C PRO A 163 21.86 12.52 50.01
N PRO A 164 22.96 13.26 49.80
CA PRO A 164 22.90 14.59 49.19
C PRO A 164 22.37 14.57 47.75
N ASN A 165 21.80 15.71 47.35
CA ASN A 165 21.18 15.96 46.05
C ASN A 165 22.10 16.72 45.08
N VAL A 166 23.37 16.34 45.08
CA VAL A 166 24.45 16.92 44.29
C VAL A 166 25.11 15.82 43.44
N GLY A 167 25.64 16.15 42.27
CA GLY A 167 26.37 15.23 41.38
C GLY A 167 25.51 14.26 40.56
N LYS A 168 24.18 14.42 40.58
CA LYS A 168 23.22 13.56 39.87
C LYS A 168 22.14 14.40 39.17
N LYS A 169 21.67 13.95 38.01
CA LYS A 169 20.55 14.57 37.29
C LYS A 169 19.23 14.25 38.00
N LEU A 170 18.50 15.28 38.39
CA LEU A 170 17.28 15.22 39.19
C LEU A 170 16.06 15.65 38.39
N ARG A 171 14.97 14.88 38.52
CA ARG A 171 13.66 15.20 37.95
C ARG A 171 12.78 15.85 39.03
N LEU A 172 12.68 17.18 39.02
CA LEU A 172 11.89 17.94 39.99
C LEU A 172 10.43 18.03 39.55
N GLN A 173 9.49 17.64 40.41
CA GLN A 173 8.07 17.87 40.21
C GLN A 173 7.79 19.38 40.20
N LEU A 174 7.19 19.88 39.11
CA LEU A 174 6.68 21.25 39.07
C LEU A 174 5.33 21.33 39.80
N PHE A 175 5.03 22.52 40.33
CA PHE A 175 3.82 22.85 41.05
C PHE A 175 3.23 24.17 40.55
N GLN A 176 1.91 24.35 40.73
CA GLN A 176 1.24 25.59 40.35
C GLN A 176 1.70 26.74 41.27
N GLY A 177 2.08 27.86 40.66
CA GLY A 177 2.52 29.06 41.37
C GLY A 177 1.37 29.75 42.12
N GLY A 178 1.69 30.40 43.23
CA GLY A 178 0.74 31.23 43.97
C GLY A 178 0.59 32.62 43.33
N SER A 179 -0.61 33.18 43.33
CA SER A 179 -0.84 34.56 42.86
C SER A 179 -0.16 35.55 43.82
N THR A 180 0.81 36.31 43.31
CA THR A 180 1.68 37.26 44.02
C THR A 180 0.96 38.57 44.41
N ARG A 181 -0.19 38.45 45.11
CA ARG A 181 -1.01 39.57 45.58
C ARG A 181 -0.38 40.26 46.81
N GLY A 182 0.71 40.98 46.61
CA GLY A 182 1.35 41.78 47.66
C GLY A 182 2.56 42.59 47.21
N SER A 183 3.03 43.47 48.08
CA SER A 183 4.32 44.18 47.95
C SER A 183 5.52 43.34 48.38
N GLU A 184 5.29 42.16 48.98
CA GLU A 184 6.32 41.30 49.57
C GLU A 184 7.40 40.81 48.58
N PRO A 185 8.61 40.48 49.08
CA PRO A 185 9.65 39.82 48.31
C PRO A 185 9.24 38.44 47.78
N LEU A 186 9.80 38.09 46.61
CA LEU A 186 9.59 36.78 45.99
C LEU A 186 10.14 35.63 46.85
N SER A 187 11.27 35.85 47.55
CA SER A 187 11.85 34.89 48.50
C SER A 187 10.87 34.52 49.61
N HIS A 188 10.31 35.53 50.29
CA HIS A 188 9.27 35.33 51.31
C HIS A 188 8.01 34.64 50.75
N THR A 189 7.61 34.97 49.52
CA THR A 189 6.48 34.29 48.85
C THR A 189 6.76 32.80 48.59
N LEU A 190 7.96 32.45 48.14
CA LEU A 190 8.36 31.05 47.90
C LEU A 190 8.52 30.26 49.20
N TRP A 191 9.09 30.87 50.25
CA TRP A 191 9.21 30.26 51.57
C TRP A 191 7.84 30.04 52.24
N THR A 192 6.97 31.05 52.25
CA THR A 192 5.60 30.91 52.79
C THR A 192 4.72 29.98 51.95
N TRP A 193 5.03 29.78 50.68
CA TRP A 193 4.44 28.72 49.85
C TRP A 193 4.94 27.35 50.29
N TRP A 194 6.26 27.12 50.30
CA TRP A 194 6.92 25.86 50.67
C TRP A 194 6.44 25.32 52.03
N LYS A 195 6.34 26.22 53.02
CA LYS A 195 5.93 25.89 54.40
C LYS A 195 4.50 25.32 54.52
N LYS A 196 3.65 25.46 53.49
CA LYS A 196 2.24 25.00 53.50
C LYS A 196 2.06 23.49 53.29
N ARG A 197 3.11 22.76 52.92
CA ARG A 197 3.17 21.28 52.74
C ARG A 197 2.20 20.63 51.73
N ARG A 198 1.07 21.25 51.36
CA ARG A 198 0.11 20.73 50.36
C ARG A 198 0.07 21.64 49.14
N HIS A 199 0.66 21.17 48.04
CA HIS A 199 0.84 21.93 46.80
C HIS A 199 0.06 21.27 45.65
N LEU A 200 -0.53 22.07 44.76
CA LEU A 200 -1.14 21.58 43.52
C LEU A 200 -0.02 21.25 42.52
N LYS A 201 0.09 19.97 42.13
CA LYS A 201 1.05 19.53 41.12
C LYS A 201 0.74 20.18 39.77
N TYR A 202 1.80 20.60 39.07
CA TYR A 202 1.74 21.03 37.67
C TYR A 202 2.07 19.81 36.79
N PRO A 203 1.43 19.63 35.62
CA PRO A 203 1.58 18.42 34.79
C PRO A 203 2.86 18.41 33.94
N SER A 204 4.01 18.74 34.53
CA SER A 204 5.34 18.69 33.91
C SER A 204 6.40 18.57 35.02
N THR A 205 7.63 18.24 34.66
CA THR A 205 8.80 18.19 35.56
C THR A 205 10.00 18.93 34.95
N LEU A 206 10.90 19.41 35.81
CA LEU A 206 12.12 20.13 35.42
C LEU A 206 13.35 19.25 35.71
N PHE A 207 14.26 19.12 34.75
CA PHE A 207 15.49 18.34 34.87
C PHE A 207 16.69 19.23 35.19
N VAL A 208 17.31 19.03 36.36
CA VAL A 208 18.45 19.84 36.84
C VAL A 208 19.60 18.97 37.38
N THR A 209 20.83 19.48 37.36
CA THR A 209 21.96 18.91 38.10
C THR A 209 22.58 19.99 38.98
N VAL A 210 22.61 19.78 40.31
CA VAL A 210 23.43 20.60 41.21
C VAL A 210 24.81 19.96 41.31
N GLN A 211 25.89 20.73 41.16
CA GLN A 211 27.26 20.20 41.17
C GLN A 211 28.29 21.18 41.76
N SER A 212 29.28 20.60 42.45
CA SER A 212 30.51 21.28 42.84
C SER A 212 31.46 21.25 41.65
N MET A 213 31.96 22.41 41.20
CA MET A 213 32.93 22.46 40.10
C MET A 213 34.21 23.16 40.52
N LYS A 214 35.35 22.75 39.94
CA LYS A 214 36.53 23.61 39.87
C LYS A 214 36.37 24.54 38.66
N PRO A 215 36.82 25.81 38.72
CA PRO A 215 36.90 26.64 37.51
C PRO A 215 37.82 25.95 36.49
N PRO A 216 37.41 25.82 35.21
CA PRO A 216 38.15 25.02 34.25
C PRO A 216 39.42 25.74 33.76
N GLU A 217 40.56 25.05 33.82
CA GLU A 217 41.64 25.30 32.86
C GLU A 217 41.18 24.81 31.48
N ALA A 218 41.52 25.54 30.42
CA ALA A 218 40.99 25.27 29.08
C ALA A 218 41.70 24.08 28.41
N ASN A 219 40.94 23.03 28.03
CA ASN A 219 40.73 22.63 26.61
C ASN A 219 39.95 21.31 26.43
N LEU A 220 38.96 21.36 25.51
CA LEU A 220 38.59 20.40 24.45
C LEU A 220 38.23 18.90 24.70
N GLU A 221 37.23 18.47 23.89
CA GLU A 221 37.00 17.11 23.30
C GLU A 221 36.34 15.96 24.11
N SER A 222 34.99 15.95 24.05
CA SER A 222 34.08 14.88 23.53
C SER A 222 34.14 13.38 23.93
N ASP A 223 32.95 12.87 24.32
CA ASP A 223 32.30 11.59 23.90
C ASP A 223 32.82 10.20 24.38
N PRO A 224 31.99 9.12 24.38
CA PRO A 224 30.51 9.01 24.59
C PRO A 224 30.05 7.76 25.44
N GLU A 225 28.74 7.47 25.46
CA GLU A 225 28.07 6.14 25.76
C GLU A 225 28.14 5.53 27.20
N THR A 226 27.32 4.56 27.68
CA THR A 226 26.06 3.87 27.20
C THR A 226 25.16 3.36 28.37
N MET A 227 23.83 3.33 28.14
CA MET A 227 22.72 2.39 28.55
C MET A 227 22.50 1.68 29.94
N GLU A 228 21.29 1.07 30.04
CA GLU A 228 20.71 0.12 31.03
C GLU A 228 20.24 0.65 32.42
N GLY A 229 19.18 0.11 33.09
CA GLY A 229 18.14 -0.86 32.68
C GLY A 229 17.20 -1.32 33.84
N GLN A 230 16.02 -1.89 33.52
CA GLN A 230 15.05 -2.65 34.40
C GLN A 230 14.22 -1.82 35.44
N LYS A 231 12.87 -1.89 35.49
CA LYS A 231 11.91 -2.91 36.06
C LYS A 231 12.02 -3.06 37.60
N GLU A 232 10.96 -3.18 38.43
CA GLU A 232 9.48 -3.20 38.31
C GLU A 232 8.87 -2.92 39.74
N ALA A 233 7.59 -3.03 40.16
CA ALA A 233 6.34 -3.61 39.62
C ALA A 233 5.07 -2.75 39.96
N SER A 234 4.15 -3.20 40.84
CA SER A 234 2.76 -2.72 40.95
C SER A 234 2.16 -2.68 42.39
N LYS A 235 0.99 -2.01 42.54
CA LYS A 235 -0.09 -2.39 43.50
C LYS A 235 -1.42 -1.68 43.19
N THR A 236 -2.53 -2.38 43.40
CA THR A 236 -3.91 -1.97 43.05
C THR A 236 -4.82 -1.90 44.28
N ARG A 237 -5.98 -1.22 44.16
CA ARG A 237 -7.26 -1.63 44.78
C ARG A 237 -8.45 -0.80 44.27
N GLU A 238 -9.59 -1.50 44.14
CA GLU A 238 -11.00 -1.07 44.32
C GLU A 238 -11.51 0.26 43.69
N GLY A 239 -12.67 0.31 43.02
CA GLY A 239 -13.62 -0.78 42.72
C GLY A 239 -15.07 -0.32 42.68
N VAL A 240 -15.51 0.31 41.59
CA VAL A 240 -16.94 0.58 41.31
C VAL A 240 -17.26 0.09 39.90
N LEU A 241 -18.35 -0.67 39.76
CA LEU A 241 -18.80 -1.21 38.47
C LEU A 241 -19.32 -0.10 37.56
N ASN A 242 -18.58 0.18 36.49
CA ASN A 242 -19.06 0.87 35.30
C ASN A 242 -18.70 0.01 34.07
N VAL A 243 -19.56 0.03 33.05
CA VAL A 243 -19.30 -0.65 31.78
C VAL A 243 -18.02 -0.07 31.14
N PRO A 244 -17.08 -0.88 30.62
CA PRO A 244 -15.82 -0.36 30.09
C PRO A 244 -16.01 0.66 28.96
N ALA A 245 -15.80 1.93 29.28
CA ALA A 245 -15.55 2.97 28.29
C ALA A 245 -14.14 2.76 27.73
N TRP A 246 -13.97 2.87 26.43
CA TRP A 246 -12.64 2.91 25.83
C TRP A 246 -11.97 4.21 26.27
N SER A 247 -10.76 4.13 26.80
CA SER A 247 -10.03 5.29 27.30
C SER A 247 -8.53 5.05 27.24
N ARG A 248 -7.80 6.01 26.69
CA ARG A 248 -6.33 6.02 26.69
C ARG A 248 -5.82 6.73 27.95
N HIS A 249 -4.86 6.14 28.66
CA HIS A 249 -4.25 6.80 29.81
C HIS A 249 -3.44 8.03 29.37
N ARG A 250 -3.44 9.10 30.17
CA ARG A 250 -2.67 10.31 29.85
C ARG A 250 -1.17 9.99 29.80
N GLY A 251 -0.56 10.15 28.63
CA GLY A 251 0.85 9.80 28.37
C GLY A 251 1.08 8.36 27.87
N GLN A 252 0.03 7.58 27.61
CA GLN A 252 0.14 6.28 26.94
C GLN A 252 0.53 6.46 25.48
N THR A 253 1.72 5.98 25.12
CA THR A 253 2.25 5.95 23.75
C THR A 253 1.35 5.12 22.83
N CYS A 254 1.25 5.51 21.56
CA CYS A 254 0.69 4.62 20.55
C CYS A 254 1.73 3.56 20.18
N GLU A 255 1.26 2.45 19.64
CA GLU A 255 2.10 1.49 18.94
C GLU A 255 1.74 1.48 17.45
N ILE A 256 2.66 1.02 16.62
CA ILE A 256 2.43 0.84 15.19
C ILE A 256 1.82 -0.57 15.01
N PRO A 257 0.63 -0.71 14.39
CA PRO A 257 0.06 -2.01 14.00
C PRO A 257 1.07 -2.90 13.25
N LYS A 258 0.91 -4.22 13.34
CA LYS A 258 1.87 -5.19 12.75
C LYS A 258 1.24 -6.32 11.93
N ALA A 259 -0.09 -6.41 11.89
CA ALA A 259 -0.81 -7.49 11.20
C ALA A 259 -2.14 -6.98 10.67
N LYS A 260 -2.58 -7.53 9.53
CA LYS A 260 -3.93 -7.41 8.98
C LYS A 260 -4.85 -8.35 9.77
N GLU A 261 -5.84 -7.80 10.47
CA GLU A 261 -6.76 -8.60 11.30
C GLU A 261 -8.05 -8.97 10.55
N VAL A 262 -8.62 -8.03 9.79
CA VAL A 262 -9.88 -8.18 9.05
C VAL A 262 -9.79 -7.47 7.70
N SER A 263 -10.48 -7.99 6.70
CA SER A 263 -10.82 -7.30 5.45
C SER A 263 -12.32 -7.04 5.41
N ILE A 264 -12.76 -5.91 4.85
CA ILE A 264 -14.17 -5.57 4.65
C ILE A 264 -14.33 -5.15 3.19
N GLU A 265 -15.05 -5.94 2.42
CA GLU A 265 -15.34 -5.67 1.01
C GLU A 265 -16.41 -4.59 0.84
N ALA A 266 -16.39 -3.91 -0.30
CA ALA A 266 -17.41 -2.95 -0.67
C ALA A 266 -18.68 -3.65 -1.18
N PRO A 267 -19.89 -3.13 -0.90
CA PRO A 267 -21.13 -3.72 -1.36
C PRO A 267 -21.47 -3.26 -2.78
N ASP A 268 -21.54 -4.21 -3.73
CA ASP A 268 -21.73 -3.99 -5.17
C ASP A 268 -20.65 -3.06 -5.79
N ASP A 269 -20.87 -2.59 -7.02
CA ASP A 269 -19.99 -1.63 -7.74
C ASP A 269 -19.96 -0.24 -7.04
N SER A 270 -19.25 -0.16 -5.91
CA SER A 270 -19.22 0.98 -5.00
C SER A 270 -17.80 1.30 -4.50
N GLU A 271 -17.28 2.48 -4.81
CA GLU A 271 -16.05 2.97 -4.18
C GLU A 271 -16.32 3.55 -2.78
N VAL A 272 -15.43 3.32 -1.80
CA VAL A 272 -15.43 4.16 -0.59
C VAL A 272 -14.90 5.55 -0.94
N SER A 273 -15.67 6.57 -0.59
CA SER A 273 -15.30 7.98 -0.79
C SER A 273 -14.62 8.61 0.43
N CYS A 274 -15.11 8.30 1.64
CA CYS A 274 -14.49 8.71 2.90
C CYS A 274 -14.92 7.81 4.07
N MET A 275 -14.15 7.80 5.15
CA MET A 275 -14.45 7.03 6.37
C MET A 275 -14.02 7.77 7.64
N ARG A 276 -14.74 7.51 8.75
CA ARG A 276 -14.54 8.22 10.02
C ARG A 276 -14.93 7.35 11.22
N PHE A 277 -14.01 7.15 12.16
CA PHE A 277 -14.33 6.58 13.47
C PHE A 277 -15.22 7.53 14.30
N SER A 278 -16.13 6.93 15.06
CA SER A 278 -16.87 7.55 16.17
C SER A 278 -15.94 8.09 17.25
N ARG A 279 -16.39 9.08 18.04
CA ARG A 279 -15.57 9.69 19.11
C ARG A 279 -15.30 8.74 20.27
N SER A 280 -16.21 7.80 20.55
CA SER A 280 -15.98 6.69 21.49
C SER A 280 -15.15 5.54 20.92
N GLY A 281 -14.91 5.52 19.60
CA GLY A 281 -14.22 4.45 18.88
C GLY A 281 -15.05 3.18 18.61
N ARG A 282 -16.23 3.05 19.23
CA ARG A 282 -17.07 1.83 19.18
C ARG A 282 -17.79 1.59 17.85
N ALA A 283 -17.73 2.54 16.94
CA ALA A 283 -18.29 2.44 15.60
C ALA A 283 -17.42 3.15 14.55
N LEU A 284 -17.55 2.70 13.30
CA LEU A 284 -16.95 3.27 12.10
C LEU A 284 -18.06 3.65 11.13
N ALA A 285 -18.00 4.85 10.56
CA ALA A 285 -18.85 5.26 9.44
C ALA A 285 -18.03 5.26 8.14
N VAL A 286 -18.59 4.69 7.08
CA VAL A 286 -17.97 4.55 5.74
C VAL A 286 -18.96 5.03 4.69
N ALA A 287 -18.57 5.96 3.82
CA ALA A 287 -19.38 6.41 2.70
C ALA A 287 -19.04 5.63 1.44
N PHE A 288 -19.99 4.85 0.92
CA PHE A 288 -19.89 4.12 -0.35
C PHE A 288 -20.60 4.89 -1.46
N THR A 289 -19.91 5.12 -2.58
CA THR A 289 -20.37 5.82 -3.79
C THR A 289 -20.45 4.83 -4.94
N ARG A 290 -21.65 4.59 -5.46
CA ARG A 290 -21.88 3.69 -6.61
C ARG A 290 -21.49 4.34 -7.93
N VAL A 291 -21.25 3.52 -8.97
CA VAL A 291 -20.98 3.96 -10.36
C VAL A 291 -22.01 4.99 -10.89
N ASN A 292 -23.27 4.91 -10.43
CA ASN A 292 -24.32 5.87 -10.80
C ASN A 292 -24.25 7.23 -10.06
N GLY A 293 -23.21 7.48 -9.27
CA GLY A 293 -22.98 8.70 -8.49
C GLY A 293 -23.72 8.78 -7.15
N SER A 294 -24.66 7.86 -6.86
CA SER A 294 -25.38 7.85 -5.58
C SER A 294 -24.51 7.29 -4.45
N SER A 295 -24.58 7.91 -3.28
CA SER A 295 -23.79 7.56 -2.10
C SER A 295 -24.66 7.12 -0.93
N THR A 296 -24.17 6.17 -0.13
CA THR A 296 -24.79 5.68 1.11
C THR A 296 -23.75 5.66 2.23
N ILE A 297 -24.18 5.84 3.48
CA ILE A 297 -23.27 5.78 4.65
C ILE A 297 -23.57 4.50 5.42
N HIS A 298 -22.59 3.62 5.53
CA HIS A 298 -22.69 2.36 6.27
C HIS A 298 -22.01 2.52 7.63
N VAL A 299 -22.63 1.97 8.68
CA VAL A 299 -22.07 2.01 10.05
C VAL A 299 -21.73 0.59 10.51
N PHE A 300 -20.51 0.39 10.97
CA PHE A 300 -19.98 -0.87 11.48
C PHE A 300 -19.66 -0.77 12.97
N HIS A 301 -19.80 -1.86 13.71
CA HIS A 301 -19.47 -1.95 15.13
C HIS A 301 -18.01 -2.36 15.32
N VAL A 302 -17.32 -1.75 16.30
CA VAL A 302 -15.90 -1.96 16.59
C VAL A 302 -15.77 -2.55 18.01
N PRO A 303 -15.02 -3.65 18.22
CA PRO A 303 -14.09 -4.30 17.31
C PRO A 303 -14.66 -5.58 16.65
N SER A 304 -15.98 -5.81 16.65
CA SER A 304 -16.54 -7.02 16.00
C SER A 304 -16.65 -6.93 14.48
N TRP A 305 -16.41 -5.75 13.91
CA TRP A 305 -16.49 -5.41 12.47
C TRP A 305 -17.85 -5.71 11.81
N GLN A 306 -18.87 -6.00 12.62
CA GLN A 306 -20.21 -6.32 12.16
C GLN A 306 -20.91 -5.07 11.64
N PHE A 307 -21.46 -5.17 10.43
CA PHE A 307 -22.37 -4.17 9.88
C PHE A 307 -23.58 -3.95 10.80
N ILE A 308 -23.83 -2.70 11.18
CA ILE A 308 -24.98 -2.32 12.01
C ILE A 308 -26.16 -1.98 11.10
N LYS A 309 -25.98 -1.02 10.18
CA LYS A 309 -27.01 -0.51 9.26
C LYS A 309 -26.47 0.53 8.26
N ILE A 310 -27.27 0.81 7.24
CA ILE A 310 -27.15 2.02 6.41
C ILE A 310 -27.79 3.22 7.15
N ILE A 311 -27.21 4.41 7.03
CA ILE A 311 -27.81 5.68 7.41
C ILE A 311 -27.83 6.63 6.21
N GLY A 312 -29.04 6.99 5.77
CA GLY A 312 -29.21 7.97 4.70
C GLY A 312 -28.71 7.56 3.32
N SER A 313 -28.88 8.48 2.39
CA SER A 313 -28.34 8.43 1.04
C SER A 313 -28.29 9.83 0.45
N HIS A 314 -27.29 10.08 -0.39
CA HIS A 314 -27.12 11.30 -1.17
C HIS A 314 -27.12 10.95 -2.67
N PRO A 315 -27.79 11.69 -3.56
CA PRO A 315 -27.70 11.51 -5.02
C PRO A 315 -26.39 12.04 -5.63
N GLY A 316 -25.32 12.20 -4.84
CA GLY A 316 -23.99 12.62 -5.28
C GLY A 316 -22.92 12.22 -4.24
N THR A 317 -21.66 12.18 -4.68
CA THR A 317 -20.49 11.81 -3.86
C THR A 317 -20.46 12.52 -2.50
N ILE A 318 -20.12 11.78 -1.44
CA ILE A 318 -19.85 12.34 -0.10
C ILE A 318 -18.35 12.61 0.01
N TYR A 319 -17.96 13.82 0.41
CA TYR A 319 -16.55 14.22 0.51
C TYR A 319 -15.99 14.12 1.93
N GLU A 320 -16.81 14.31 2.96
CA GLU A 320 -16.39 14.24 4.37
C GLU A 320 -17.51 13.70 5.27
N LEU A 321 -17.12 13.02 6.35
CA LEU A 321 -17.97 12.54 7.44
C LEU A 321 -17.40 12.98 8.80
N ASP A 322 -18.27 13.40 9.74
CA ASP A 322 -17.90 13.68 11.13
C ASP A 322 -19.01 13.30 12.12
N TRP A 323 -18.62 12.94 13.35
CA TRP A 323 -19.53 12.46 14.40
C TRP A 323 -19.80 13.54 15.45
N ASP A 324 -21.01 13.56 16.02
CA ASP A 324 -21.36 14.41 17.17
C ASP A 324 -20.59 14.01 18.45
N LEU A 325 -20.85 14.71 19.57
CA LEU A 325 -20.14 14.45 20.83
C LEU A 325 -20.53 13.10 21.48
N ASP A 326 -21.78 12.68 21.29
CA ASP A 326 -22.39 11.54 21.99
C ASP A 326 -22.50 10.27 21.10
N ASP A 327 -21.93 10.30 19.89
CA ASP A 327 -22.03 9.28 18.84
C ASP A 327 -23.47 8.89 18.44
N THR A 328 -24.39 9.87 18.42
CA THR A 328 -25.81 9.69 18.08
C THR A 328 -26.20 10.21 16.69
N GLU A 329 -25.41 11.12 16.13
CA GLU A 329 -25.66 11.81 14.86
C GLU A 329 -24.36 12.00 14.06
N ILE A 330 -24.42 11.72 12.76
CA ILE A 330 -23.31 11.94 11.82
C ILE A 330 -23.68 13.08 10.88
N VAL A 331 -22.71 13.95 10.57
CA VAL A 331 -22.80 14.93 9.49
C VAL A 331 -22.00 14.45 8.27
N SER A 332 -22.56 14.66 7.08
CA SER A 332 -21.94 14.37 5.78
C SER A 332 -21.94 15.61 4.90
N ALA A 333 -20.88 15.81 4.11
CA ALA A 333 -20.77 16.86 3.10
C ALA A 333 -20.86 16.25 1.69
N SER A 334 -21.73 16.76 0.80
CA SER A 334 -21.99 16.11 -0.51
C SER A 334 -21.97 17.05 -1.73
N ALA A 335 -21.62 16.47 -2.87
CA ALA A 335 -21.80 17.02 -4.21
C ALA A 335 -23.28 17.27 -4.60
N ASP A 336 -24.27 16.76 -3.87
CA ASP A 336 -25.68 17.07 -4.13
C ASP A 336 -26.10 18.51 -3.77
N ARG A 337 -25.17 19.26 -3.14
CA ARG A 337 -25.32 20.62 -2.58
C ARG A 337 -26.06 20.67 -1.24
N THR A 338 -25.97 19.60 -0.47
CA THR A 338 -26.43 19.55 0.93
C THR A 338 -25.30 19.10 1.86
N ALA A 339 -25.39 19.50 3.12
CA ALA A 339 -24.81 18.73 4.21
C ALA A 339 -25.93 17.97 4.93
N GLY A 340 -25.80 16.66 5.07
CA GLY A 340 -26.81 15.81 5.72
C GLY A 340 -26.46 15.56 7.17
N VAL A 341 -27.41 15.74 8.09
CA VAL A 341 -27.28 15.29 9.50
C VAL A 341 -28.23 14.12 9.73
N TRP A 342 -27.66 12.99 10.15
CA TRP A 342 -28.32 11.68 10.19
C TRP A 342 -28.31 11.10 11.60
N SER A 343 -29.48 10.88 12.21
CA SER A 343 -29.55 10.23 13.52
C SER A 343 -29.47 8.71 13.40
N ILE A 344 -28.49 8.12 14.09
CA ILE A 344 -28.24 6.69 14.12
C ILE A 344 -29.44 5.97 14.74
N HIS A 345 -29.88 6.38 15.93
CA HIS A 345 -30.98 5.69 16.64
C HIS A 345 -32.38 6.07 16.16
N LYS A 346 -32.60 7.32 15.73
CA LYS A 346 -33.96 7.83 15.45
C LYS A 346 -34.37 7.76 13.97
N GLY A 347 -33.43 7.47 13.07
CA GLY A 347 -33.68 7.43 11.62
C GLY A 347 -34.02 8.79 10.97
N THR A 348 -33.98 9.88 11.75
CA THR A 348 -34.29 11.23 11.27
C THR A 348 -33.15 11.79 10.44
N ARG A 349 -33.46 12.29 9.24
CA ARG A 349 -32.56 13.10 8.41
C ARG A 349 -32.89 14.58 8.51
N LYS A 350 -31.87 15.44 8.49
CA LYS A 350 -31.97 16.89 8.38
C LYS A 350 -31.00 17.32 7.27
N LEU A 351 -31.46 18.04 6.26
CA LEU A 351 -30.60 18.53 5.17
C LEU A 351 -30.32 20.01 5.37
N LEU A 352 -29.07 20.40 5.23
CA LEU A 352 -28.59 21.78 5.25
C LEU A 352 -28.34 22.19 3.79
N GLU A 353 -29.29 22.90 3.20
CA GLU A 353 -29.24 23.28 1.77
C GLU A 353 -28.15 24.33 1.52
N HIS A 354 -27.36 24.13 0.47
CA HIS A 354 -26.29 25.03 0.02
C HIS A 354 -26.50 25.40 -1.46
N PRO A 355 -25.99 26.56 -1.93
CA PRO A 355 -26.10 26.95 -3.34
C PRO A 355 -25.19 26.14 -4.27
N SER A 356 -24.18 25.45 -3.73
CA SER A 356 -23.21 24.67 -4.50
C SER A 356 -22.65 23.49 -3.68
N PHE A 357 -21.69 22.74 -4.23
CA PHE A 357 -21.15 21.52 -3.62
C PHE A 357 -20.55 21.79 -2.24
N VAL A 358 -20.82 20.91 -1.27
CA VAL A 358 -20.27 21.01 0.08
C VAL A 358 -19.12 20.01 0.20
N TYR A 359 -17.89 20.50 0.37
CA TYR A 359 -16.69 19.62 0.44
C TYR A 359 -16.39 19.13 1.85
N CYS A 360 -16.73 19.91 2.87
CA CYS A 360 -16.38 19.63 4.26
C CYS A 360 -17.50 20.08 5.22
N ALA A 361 -17.71 19.33 6.29
CA ALA A 361 -18.72 19.63 7.31
C ALA A 361 -18.38 18.93 8.64
N ARG A 362 -18.32 19.70 9.73
CA ARG A 362 -17.89 19.23 11.06
C ARG A 362 -18.86 19.62 12.17
N PHE A 363 -18.93 18.79 13.21
CA PHE A 363 -19.57 19.17 14.47
C PHE A 363 -18.60 19.98 15.35
N HIS A 364 -19.13 20.95 16.09
CA HIS A 364 -18.34 21.64 17.10
C HIS A 364 -18.01 20.71 18.28
N PRO A 365 -16.72 20.51 18.64
CA PRO A 365 -16.31 19.43 19.55
C PRO A 365 -16.90 19.54 20.96
N ASN A 366 -17.24 20.75 21.40
CA ASN A 366 -17.82 21.02 22.73
C ASN A 366 -19.27 21.52 22.67
N SER A 367 -19.95 21.47 21.50
CA SER A 367 -21.31 22.01 21.32
C SER A 367 -22.11 21.20 20.27
N PRO A 368 -22.84 20.13 20.65
CA PRO A 368 -23.54 19.24 19.70
C PRO A 368 -24.67 19.93 18.89
N ASN A 369 -25.07 21.13 19.30
CA ASN A 369 -26.04 21.97 18.59
C ASN A 369 -25.44 22.75 17.41
N VAL A 370 -24.14 22.60 17.09
CA VAL A 370 -23.45 23.44 16.10
C VAL A 370 -22.76 22.60 15.03
N VAL A 371 -23.06 22.89 13.78
CA VAL A 371 -22.40 22.33 12.59
C VAL A 371 -21.79 23.47 11.77
N ILE A 372 -20.58 23.26 11.26
CA ILE A 372 -19.88 24.22 10.39
C ILE A 372 -19.56 23.53 9.06
N SER A 373 -19.90 24.14 7.93
CA SER A 373 -19.73 23.56 6.59
C SER A 373 -19.03 24.50 5.60
N GLY A 374 -18.25 23.91 4.69
CA GLY A 374 -17.45 24.61 3.68
C GLY A 374 -17.88 24.23 2.26
N CYS A 375 -18.08 25.24 1.42
CA CYS A 375 -18.79 25.12 0.16
C CYS A 375 -18.01 25.71 -1.03
N TYR A 376 -18.29 25.18 -2.23
CA TYR A 376 -17.77 25.66 -3.53
C TYR A 376 -18.20 27.11 -3.86
N ASP A 377 -19.17 27.69 -3.16
CA ASP A 377 -19.47 29.13 -3.28
C ASP A 377 -18.50 30.03 -2.49
N LYS A 378 -17.44 29.46 -1.91
CA LYS A 378 -16.36 30.14 -1.15
C LYS A 378 -16.77 30.66 0.23
N VAL A 379 -17.97 30.27 0.69
CA VAL A 379 -18.53 30.66 1.99
C VAL A 379 -18.47 29.51 2.98
N ILE A 380 -18.04 29.79 4.21
CA ILE A 380 -18.19 28.86 5.34
C ILE A 380 -19.49 29.22 6.07
N ARG A 381 -20.32 28.23 6.38
CA ARG A 381 -21.64 28.42 7.00
C ARG A 381 -21.70 27.81 8.39
N VAL A 382 -22.27 28.57 9.33
CA VAL A 382 -22.48 28.15 10.72
C VAL A 382 -23.96 27.86 10.92
N TRP A 383 -24.27 26.64 11.34
CA TRP A 383 -25.64 26.15 11.54
C TRP A 383 -25.87 25.85 13.01
N ILE A 384 -26.88 26.50 13.61
CA ILE A 384 -27.26 26.31 15.01
C ILE A 384 -28.59 25.55 15.09
N ARG A 385 -28.64 24.52 15.93
CA ARG A 385 -29.83 23.74 16.23
C ARG A 385 -30.74 24.49 17.20
N ASN A 386 -31.98 24.74 16.80
CA ASN A 386 -33.01 25.37 17.62
C ASN A 386 -33.72 24.35 18.53
N GLN A 387 -34.64 24.83 19.38
CA GLN A 387 -35.41 23.99 20.31
C GLN A 387 -36.32 22.96 19.58
N ASP A 388 -36.78 23.25 18.36
CA ASP A 388 -37.50 22.29 17.50
C ASP A 388 -36.60 21.20 16.88
N SER A 389 -35.33 21.12 17.29
CA SER A 389 -34.30 20.24 16.71
C SER A 389 -33.98 20.50 15.22
N LYS A 390 -34.39 21.65 14.68
CA LYS A 390 -34.04 22.10 13.32
C LYS A 390 -32.74 22.90 13.35
N PHE A 391 -31.89 22.70 12.35
CA PHE A 391 -30.75 23.59 12.13
C PHE A 391 -31.18 24.83 11.35
N LEU A 392 -30.68 25.99 11.74
CA LEU A 392 -30.88 27.27 11.09
C LEU A 392 -29.51 27.90 10.79
N LEU A 393 -29.39 28.57 9.65
CA LEU A 393 -28.19 29.33 9.29
C LEU A 393 -28.05 30.52 10.25
N ALA A 394 -26.92 30.61 10.95
CA ALA A 394 -26.66 31.62 11.97
C ALA A 394 -25.64 32.67 11.51
N GLU A 395 -24.60 32.27 10.78
CA GLU A 395 -23.54 33.16 10.28
C GLU A 395 -22.96 32.63 8.96
N GLU A 396 -22.69 33.53 8.02
CA GLU A 396 -21.98 33.27 6.75
C GLU A 396 -20.64 33.98 6.76
N LEU A 397 -19.55 33.22 6.67
CA LEU A 397 -18.18 33.72 6.79
C LEU A 397 -17.57 33.89 5.40
N ILE A 398 -17.78 35.07 4.80
CA ILE A 398 -17.27 35.43 3.48
C ILE A 398 -15.86 36.01 3.62
N SER A 399 -14.82 35.22 3.30
CA SER A 399 -13.44 35.73 3.25
C SER A 399 -12.49 34.98 2.31
N HIS A 400 -12.83 33.78 1.86
CA HIS A 400 -11.96 33.02 0.97
C HIS A 400 -12.15 33.46 -0.48
N ASN A 401 -11.04 33.66 -1.19
CA ASN A 401 -11.06 34.02 -2.62
C ASN A 401 -11.23 32.80 -3.53
N SER A 402 -11.11 31.58 -2.98
CA SER A 402 -11.35 30.31 -3.67
C SER A 402 -12.19 29.36 -2.82
N PHE A 403 -12.46 28.16 -3.35
CA PHE A 403 -13.40 27.20 -2.78
C PHE A 403 -12.92 26.64 -1.44
N ILE A 404 -13.82 26.48 -0.46
CA ILE A 404 -13.45 25.90 0.84
C ILE A 404 -13.28 24.39 0.67
N SER A 405 -12.05 23.89 0.79
CA SER A 405 -11.74 22.49 0.53
C SER A 405 -11.63 21.64 1.81
N ALA A 406 -11.24 22.23 2.94
CA ALA A 406 -11.07 21.54 4.21
C ALA A 406 -11.44 22.41 5.43
N LEU A 407 -12.00 21.79 6.47
CA LEU A 407 -12.32 22.41 7.76
C LEU A 407 -11.85 21.53 8.93
N GLU A 408 -11.26 22.16 9.95
CA GLU A 408 -10.80 21.48 11.17
C GLU A 408 -10.99 22.40 12.39
N LEU A 409 -11.29 21.82 13.56
CA LEU A 409 -11.46 22.55 14.83
C LEU A 409 -10.40 22.09 15.83
N ASP A 410 -9.94 22.98 16.70
CA ASP A 410 -9.10 22.57 17.83
C ASP A 410 -9.90 21.80 18.90
N PRO A 411 -9.25 20.95 19.75
CA PRO A 411 -9.96 20.15 20.75
C PRO A 411 -10.79 20.96 21.75
N ASP A 412 -10.40 22.22 22.01
CA ASP A 412 -11.13 23.13 22.89
C ASP A 412 -12.33 23.83 22.20
N GLY A 413 -12.45 23.77 20.87
CA GLY A 413 -13.49 24.46 20.09
C GLY A 413 -13.35 25.99 20.11
N GLN A 414 -12.15 26.52 20.33
CA GLN A 414 -11.87 27.95 20.36
C GLN A 414 -11.37 28.48 19.02
N ASN A 415 -10.75 27.63 18.21
CA ASN A 415 -10.21 28.01 16.91
C ASN A 415 -10.68 27.05 15.81
N LEU A 416 -11.32 27.61 14.77
CA LEU A 416 -11.63 26.93 13.51
C LEU A 416 -10.51 27.22 12.49
N PHE A 417 -10.16 26.23 11.69
CA PHE A 417 -9.17 26.29 10.62
C PHE A 417 -9.85 25.94 9.30
N SER A 418 -9.70 26.77 8.28
CA SER A 418 -10.28 26.56 6.95
C SER A 418 -9.22 26.68 5.85
N GLY A 419 -9.17 25.72 4.95
CA GLY A 419 -8.29 25.71 3.76
C GLY A 419 -9.06 25.99 2.47
N ASP A 420 -8.38 26.58 1.48
CA ASP A 420 -8.90 26.73 0.11
C ASP A 420 -8.00 26.17 -1.00
N ASP A 421 -8.56 26.16 -2.21
CA ASP A 421 -7.92 25.72 -3.46
C ASP A 421 -6.64 26.49 -3.82
N GLU A 422 -6.43 27.70 -3.28
CA GLU A 422 -5.30 28.59 -3.58
C GLU A 422 -4.18 28.52 -2.52
N GLY A 423 -4.33 27.63 -1.52
CA GLY A 423 -3.34 27.44 -0.46
C GLY A 423 -3.36 28.55 0.61
N PHE A 424 -4.52 29.16 0.87
CA PHE A 424 -4.70 29.98 2.08
C PHE A 424 -5.36 29.15 3.18
N ILE A 425 -4.77 29.18 4.37
CA ILE A 425 -5.37 28.65 5.60
C ILE A 425 -5.77 29.84 6.48
N ARG A 426 -7.04 29.94 6.86
CA ARG A 426 -7.54 30.98 7.76
C ARG A 426 -7.88 30.38 9.13
N ILE A 427 -7.41 31.06 10.18
CA ILE A 427 -7.73 30.77 11.57
C ILE A 427 -8.83 31.72 12.01
N TRP A 428 -9.89 31.17 12.59
CA TRP A 428 -11.03 31.91 13.11
C TRP A 428 -11.21 31.64 14.59
N GLU A 429 -11.56 32.67 15.35
CA GLU A 429 -11.83 32.58 16.78
C GLU A 429 -13.34 32.45 17.02
N VAL A 430 -13.73 31.39 17.74
CA VAL A 430 -15.12 31.02 17.98
C VAL A 430 -15.58 31.52 19.34
N TYR A 431 -16.50 32.48 19.36
CA TYR A 431 -17.06 33.06 20.59
C TYR A 431 -18.47 32.54 20.87
N GLY A 432 -18.81 32.35 22.14
CA GLY A 432 -20.18 32.05 22.61
C GLY A 432 -20.58 30.57 22.66
N ALA A 433 -19.84 29.67 21.98
CA ALA A 433 -20.22 28.27 21.80
C ALA A 433 -20.44 27.44 23.10
N GLN A 434 -19.88 27.87 24.24
CA GLN A 434 -20.07 27.22 25.55
C GLN A 434 -21.35 27.67 26.30
N ASN A 435 -21.99 28.78 25.90
CA ASN A 435 -23.13 29.40 26.62
C ASN A 435 -24.40 29.50 25.77
N ILE A 436 -24.58 28.60 24.79
CA ILE A 436 -25.65 28.65 23.77
C ILE A 436 -27.04 28.67 24.42
N GLU A 437 -27.24 27.97 25.54
CA GLU A 437 -28.53 27.87 26.26
C GLU A 437 -29.15 29.22 26.67
N SER A 438 -28.36 30.31 26.74
CA SER A 438 -28.81 31.60 27.28
C SER A 438 -29.00 32.75 26.27
N ASP A 439 -28.36 32.74 25.10
CA ASP A 439 -28.42 33.86 24.12
C ASP A 439 -28.40 33.40 22.64
N ASN A 440 -28.27 32.10 22.33
CA ASN A 440 -28.22 31.54 20.97
C ASN A 440 -27.20 32.17 19.99
N ARG A 441 -26.25 32.96 20.51
CA ARG A 441 -25.30 33.76 19.74
C ARG A 441 -23.90 33.17 19.80
N ILE A 442 -23.56 32.48 18.72
CA ILE A 442 -22.18 32.25 18.32
C ILE A 442 -21.76 33.43 17.45
N SER A 443 -20.50 33.83 17.51
CA SER A 443 -19.90 34.70 16.49
C SER A 443 -18.48 34.26 16.21
N ILE A 444 -18.14 34.08 14.94
CA ILE A 444 -16.85 33.58 14.48
C ILE A 444 -16.10 34.71 13.77
N ARG A 445 -14.86 34.99 14.20
CA ARG A 445 -14.07 36.13 13.70
C ARG A 445 -12.74 35.69 13.13
N MET A 446 -12.39 36.14 11.92
CA MET A 446 -11.09 35.86 11.33
C MET A 446 -9.98 36.48 12.21
N LYS A 447 -9.08 35.62 12.67
CA LYS A 447 -8.02 35.91 13.65
C LYS A 447 -6.66 36.05 12.99
N LYS A 448 -6.37 35.20 12.00
CA LYS A 448 -5.12 35.20 11.24
C LYS A 448 -5.29 34.48 9.90
N GLU A 449 -4.59 34.96 8.88
CA GLU A 449 -4.39 34.26 7.61
C GLU A 449 -2.96 33.68 7.55
N ILE A 450 -2.83 32.49 6.96
CA ILE A 450 -1.58 31.77 6.75
C ILE A 450 -1.51 31.37 5.27
N GLN A 451 -0.49 31.88 4.58
CA GLN A 451 -0.04 31.37 3.29
C GLN A 451 1.48 31.19 3.39
N LEU A 452 1.98 29.99 3.12
CA LEU A 452 3.42 29.68 3.17
C LEU A 452 3.91 29.23 1.78
N PRO A 453 5.19 29.47 1.43
CA PRO A 453 5.73 29.15 0.10
C PRO A 453 5.51 27.70 -0.35
N GLU A 454 5.49 26.75 0.58
CA GLU A 454 5.44 25.31 0.34
C GLU A 454 4.09 24.80 -0.20
N PHE A 455 3.01 25.59 -0.06
CA PHE A 455 1.67 25.26 -0.56
C PHE A 455 0.94 26.44 -1.24
N ARG A 456 1.64 27.55 -1.51
CA ARG A 456 1.07 28.73 -2.18
C ARG A 456 0.62 28.40 -3.62
N GLY A 457 -0.65 28.62 -3.93
CA GLY A 457 -1.22 28.28 -5.24
C GLY A 457 -1.49 26.78 -5.43
N TYR A 458 -1.59 26.02 -4.34
CA TYR A 458 -1.95 24.60 -4.36
C TYR A 458 -3.09 24.32 -3.38
N ARG A 459 -4.03 23.47 -3.81
CA ARG A 459 -5.20 23.07 -3.02
C ARG A 459 -4.78 22.43 -1.71
N ILE A 460 -5.32 22.95 -0.60
CA ILE A 460 -5.33 22.24 0.69
C ILE A 460 -6.29 21.07 0.55
N GLN A 461 -5.80 19.83 0.59
CA GLN A 461 -6.65 18.63 0.49
C GLN A 461 -7.28 18.28 1.83
N SER A 462 -6.49 18.30 2.92
CA SER A 462 -6.97 18.02 4.26
C SER A 462 -6.26 18.88 5.31
N LEU A 463 -6.93 19.05 6.45
CA LEU A 463 -6.44 19.70 7.66
C LEU A 463 -6.75 18.77 8.83
N GLN A 464 -5.75 18.47 9.67
CA GLN A 464 -5.95 17.71 10.90
C GLN A 464 -5.18 18.35 12.06
N MET A 465 -5.87 18.58 13.18
CA MET A 465 -5.26 19.09 14.40
C MET A 465 -4.53 17.97 15.12
N HIS A 466 -3.27 18.21 15.48
CA HIS A 466 -2.53 17.34 16.37
C HIS A 466 -3.23 17.30 17.75
N PRO A 467 -3.35 16.14 18.43
CA PRO A 467 -4.06 16.04 19.71
C PRO A 467 -3.59 17.02 20.80
N GLY A 468 -2.38 17.57 20.68
CA GLY A 468 -1.86 18.65 21.53
C GLY A 468 -2.28 20.08 21.16
N GLY A 469 -3.21 20.30 20.21
CA GLY A 469 -3.87 21.58 19.91
C GLY A 469 -3.01 22.73 19.32
N ARG A 470 -1.68 22.62 19.34
CA ARG A 470 -0.75 23.67 18.85
C ARG A 470 -0.12 23.36 17.48
N ARG A 471 -0.25 22.14 16.97
CA ARG A 471 0.30 21.73 15.66
C ARG A 471 -0.82 21.34 14.72
N LEU A 472 -0.79 21.83 13.49
CA LEU A 472 -1.74 21.49 12.43
C LEU A 472 -1.00 20.69 11.36
N LEU A 473 -1.46 19.47 11.06
CA LEU A 473 -1.07 18.74 9.87
C LEU A 473 -1.84 19.32 8.68
N VAL A 474 -1.11 19.61 7.61
CA VAL A 474 -1.63 20.16 6.35
C VAL A 474 -1.17 19.28 5.21
N HIS A 475 -2.12 18.88 4.36
CA HIS A 475 -1.85 18.18 3.11
C HIS A 475 -2.16 19.09 1.92
N SER A 476 -1.21 19.25 0.99
CA SER A 476 -1.40 20.06 -0.21
C SER A 476 -1.14 19.29 -1.51
N SER A 477 -1.81 19.72 -2.58
CA SER A 477 -1.70 19.13 -3.92
C SER A 477 -0.47 19.60 -4.72
N SER A 478 0.64 19.94 -4.05
CA SER A 478 1.84 20.47 -4.71
C SER A 478 2.55 19.42 -5.59
N PHE A 479 3.49 19.85 -6.43
CA PHE A 479 4.24 18.94 -7.31
C PHE A 479 4.99 17.81 -6.55
N THR A 480 5.37 18.06 -5.29
CA THR A 480 5.95 17.08 -4.35
C THR A 480 4.94 16.49 -3.35
N SER A 481 3.68 16.96 -3.38
CA SER A 481 2.60 16.72 -2.42
C SER A 481 3.09 16.63 -0.97
N SER A 482 3.68 17.72 -0.48
CA SER A 482 4.31 17.75 0.84
C SER A 482 3.26 17.71 1.95
N LEU A 483 3.38 16.75 2.87
CA LEU A 483 2.68 16.78 4.15
C LEU A 483 3.48 17.65 5.14
N LEU A 484 2.82 18.61 5.77
CA LEU A 484 3.48 19.67 6.55
C LEU A 484 2.90 19.77 7.95
N MET A 485 3.75 19.78 8.98
CA MET A 485 3.35 20.03 10.36
C MET A 485 3.65 21.51 10.69
N ILE A 486 2.62 22.30 10.96
CA ILE A 486 2.71 23.76 11.18
C ILE A 486 2.40 24.10 12.64
N ASP A 487 3.20 24.95 13.29
CA ASP A 487 2.83 25.54 14.59
C ASP A 487 1.77 26.64 14.37
N THR A 488 0.58 26.50 14.95
CA THR A 488 -0.56 27.40 14.70
C THR A 488 -0.34 28.82 15.23
N LYS A 489 0.41 28.97 16.33
CA LYS A 489 0.73 30.25 17.00
C LYS A 489 1.84 31.00 16.25
N LEU A 490 2.88 30.28 15.84
CA LEU A 490 4.03 30.84 15.13
C LEU A 490 3.75 31.01 13.62
N SER A 491 2.87 30.18 13.06
CA SER A 491 2.54 30.05 11.63
C SER A 491 3.77 29.81 10.76
N SER A 492 4.50 28.76 11.10
CA SER A 492 5.73 28.34 10.44
C SER A 492 5.79 26.81 10.38
N VAL A 493 6.30 26.26 9.28
CA VAL A 493 6.56 24.82 9.15
C VAL A 493 7.53 24.36 10.23
N MET A 494 7.10 23.43 11.07
CA MET A 494 7.95 22.70 12.00
C MET A 494 8.69 21.61 11.23
N GLN A 495 7.93 20.72 10.58
CA GLN A 495 8.44 19.57 9.83
C GLN A 495 7.71 19.37 8.50
N SER A 496 8.40 18.71 7.57
CA SER A 496 7.89 18.34 6.25
C SER A 496 8.17 16.86 6.01
N PHE A 497 7.13 16.07 5.78
CA PHE A 497 7.24 14.63 5.53
C PHE A 497 7.38 14.41 4.02
N GLY A 498 8.63 14.35 3.56
CA GLY A 498 9.00 14.07 2.18
C GLY A 498 8.85 12.59 1.82
N PHE A 499 8.70 12.30 0.53
CA PHE A 499 8.66 10.96 -0.04
C PHE A 499 9.75 10.91 -1.13
N GLU A 500 10.47 9.79 -1.26
CA GLU A 500 11.70 9.73 -2.06
C GLU A 500 11.47 9.82 -3.59
N SER A 501 10.26 9.50 -4.06
CA SER A 501 9.87 9.63 -5.47
C SER A 501 8.95 10.84 -5.71
N GLY A 502 9.38 11.77 -6.57
CA GLY A 502 8.60 12.97 -6.96
C GLY A 502 7.47 12.68 -7.95
N ARG A 503 6.46 11.89 -7.55
CA ARG A 503 5.25 11.59 -8.33
C ARG A 503 3.97 11.94 -7.53
N ARG A 504 2.89 12.26 -8.24
CA ARG A 504 1.64 12.84 -7.69
C ARG A 504 0.66 11.76 -7.19
N ASP A 505 1.12 10.91 -6.27
CA ASP A 505 0.38 9.72 -5.82
C ASP A 505 0.26 9.67 -4.30
N LYS A 506 -0.55 10.58 -3.74
CA LYS A 506 -0.98 10.59 -2.33
C LYS A 506 -2.45 10.94 -2.25
N SER A 507 -3.13 10.33 -1.30
CA SER A 507 -4.60 10.29 -1.25
C SER A 507 -5.17 10.80 0.08
N ASP A 508 -4.57 10.42 1.21
CA ASP A 508 -5.07 10.75 2.55
C ASP A 508 -3.97 10.64 3.64
N CYS A 509 -4.21 11.17 4.83
CA CYS A 509 -3.28 11.13 5.97
C CYS A 509 -3.98 11.18 7.33
N SER A 510 -3.39 10.54 8.35
CA SER A 510 -3.96 10.49 9.71
C SER A 510 -2.91 10.61 10.82
N VAL A 511 -3.11 11.54 11.76
CA VAL A 511 -2.30 11.70 12.99
C VAL A 511 -2.81 10.74 14.08
N SER A 512 -1.87 10.03 14.72
CA SER A 512 -2.15 9.14 15.85
C SER A 512 -2.68 9.87 17.10
N PRO A 513 -3.51 9.25 17.97
CA PRO A 513 -4.12 9.90 19.14
C PRO A 513 -3.15 10.39 20.23
N CYS A 514 -1.97 9.78 20.33
CA CYS A 514 -0.88 10.25 21.18
C CYS A 514 -0.05 11.39 20.54
N GLY A 515 -0.24 11.62 19.24
CA GLY A 515 0.48 12.60 18.44
C GLY A 515 1.91 12.20 18.03
N SER A 516 2.38 10.99 18.36
CA SER A 516 3.76 10.53 18.11
C SER A 516 4.04 10.13 16.67
N PHE A 517 3.01 9.67 15.95
CA PHE A 517 3.11 9.21 14.56
C PHE A 517 2.12 9.92 13.63
N VAL A 518 2.54 10.09 12.37
CA VAL A 518 1.72 10.49 11.21
C VAL A 518 1.72 9.33 10.21
N PHE A 519 0.53 8.87 9.84
CA PHE A 519 0.32 7.86 8.81
C PHE A 519 -0.08 8.55 7.50
N ALA A 520 0.46 8.11 6.36
CA ALA A 520 0.17 8.69 5.05
C ALA A 520 0.06 7.62 3.97
N SER A 521 -0.99 7.69 3.13
CA SER A 521 -1.23 6.74 2.04
C SER A 521 -0.67 7.22 0.70
N SER A 522 -0.15 6.27 -0.09
CA SER A 522 0.34 6.50 -1.44
C SER A 522 -0.02 5.32 -2.35
N LEU A 523 -0.61 5.62 -3.51
CA LEU A 523 -1.12 4.61 -4.45
C LEU A 523 -0.04 3.67 -5.00
N ASN A 524 1.23 4.07 -4.96
CA ASN A 524 2.37 3.32 -5.51
C ASN A 524 3.32 2.75 -4.44
N THR A 525 3.18 3.15 -3.17
CA THR A 525 4.19 2.83 -2.11
C THR A 525 3.57 2.39 -0.78
N GLY A 526 2.27 2.04 -0.80
CA GLY A 526 1.54 1.58 0.37
C GLY A 526 1.26 2.69 1.37
N VAL A 527 1.43 2.39 2.66
CA VAL A 527 1.23 3.34 3.76
C VAL A 527 2.53 3.54 4.52
N ILE A 528 3.00 4.79 4.60
CA ILE A 528 4.23 5.16 5.30
C ILE A 528 3.90 5.74 6.69
N VAL A 529 4.68 5.35 7.70
CA VAL A 529 4.55 5.82 9.09
C VAL A 529 5.74 6.70 9.44
N PHE A 530 5.48 8.00 9.65
CA PHE A 530 6.48 8.99 10.06
C PHE A 530 6.40 9.31 11.55
N ASP A 531 7.54 9.64 12.14
CA ASP A 531 7.66 10.18 13.49
C ASP A 531 7.40 11.69 13.49
N THR A 532 6.44 12.15 14.30
CA THR A 532 5.95 13.54 14.25
C THR A 532 7.00 14.59 14.61
N ASP A 533 7.98 14.26 15.47
CA ASP A 533 8.96 15.21 15.96
C ASP A 533 10.25 15.21 15.12
N THR A 534 10.64 14.07 14.55
CA THR A 534 11.87 13.92 13.74
C THR A 534 11.63 13.91 12.23
N ALA A 535 10.39 13.68 11.77
CA ALA A 535 10.01 13.46 10.37
C ALA A 535 10.64 12.23 9.67
N ASN A 536 11.35 11.39 10.42
CA ASN A 536 11.92 10.14 9.91
C ASN A 536 10.83 9.08 9.70
N GLU A 537 10.98 8.27 8.66
CA GLU A 537 10.22 7.04 8.48
C GLU A 537 10.53 6.05 9.62
N LYS A 538 9.50 5.38 10.13
CA LYS A 538 9.58 4.37 11.20
C LYS A 538 9.12 2.99 10.75
N HIS A 539 8.16 2.95 9.83
CA HIS A 539 7.61 1.73 9.27
C HIS A 539 6.90 2.03 7.95
N ARG A 540 6.69 0.98 7.17
CA ARG A 540 6.01 0.99 5.88
C ARG A 540 5.17 -0.27 5.79
N TYR A 541 3.90 -0.11 5.44
CA TYR A 541 3.03 -1.21 5.07
C TYR A 541 3.03 -1.31 3.55
N GLU A 542 3.68 -2.34 3.04
CA GLU A 542 3.42 -2.84 1.69
C GLU A 542 2.05 -3.53 1.71
N MET A 543 1.23 -3.24 0.70
CA MET A 543 -0.19 -3.62 0.62
C MET A 543 -0.42 -4.18 -0.77
N ASP A 544 -0.25 -5.49 -0.92
CA ASP A 544 -0.32 -6.16 -2.23
C ASP A 544 -1.76 -6.14 -2.78
N ASP A 545 -2.76 -6.32 -1.90
CA ASP A 545 -4.18 -6.46 -2.28
C ASP A 545 -4.84 -5.16 -2.80
N ILE A 546 -4.38 -3.97 -2.38
CA ILE A 546 -5.14 -2.71 -2.54
C ILE A 546 -4.25 -1.46 -2.71
N LYS A 547 -4.63 -0.56 -3.63
CA LYS A 547 -4.01 0.77 -3.76
C LYS A 547 -4.66 1.78 -2.80
N PRO A 548 -3.98 2.28 -1.75
CA PRO A 548 -4.65 2.97 -0.65
C PRO A 548 -5.16 4.37 -1.03
N LYS A 549 -6.48 4.56 -0.96
CA LYS A 549 -7.23 5.79 -1.24
C LYS A 549 -7.63 6.59 0.01
N SER A 550 -7.81 5.96 1.18
CA SER A 550 -8.14 6.67 2.43
C SER A 550 -7.58 5.95 3.66
N ILE A 551 -7.32 6.68 4.74
CA ILE A 551 -6.66 6.17 5.94
C ILE A 551 -7.19 6.81 7.23
N THR A 552 -7.56 5.99 8.21
CA THR A 552 -8.08 6.49 9.49
C THR A 552 -7.53 5.69 10.69
N PHE A 553 -6.99 6.40 11.68
CA PHE A 553 -6.47 5.79 12.92
C PHE A 553 -7.53 5.88 14.03
N HIS A 554 -7.68 4.81 14.79
CA HIS A 554 -8.70 4.67 15.83
C HIS A 554 -8.42 5.58 17.06
N PRO A 555 -9.42 6.29 17.64
CA PRO A 555 -9.19 7.37 18.62
C PRO A 555 -8.58 6.97 19.98
N PHE A 556 -8.70 5.70 20.41
CA PHE A 556 -8.14 5.25 21.69
C PHE A 556 -7.12 4.12 21.56
N ASP A 557 -7.50 2.97 21.02
CA ASP A 557 -6.59 1.83 20.82
C ASP A 557 -5.80 1.93 19.51
N ASN A 558 -4.80 1.06 19.32
CA ASN A 558 -3.83 1.09 18.23
C ASN A 558 -4.33 0.41 16.93
N PHE A 559 -5.54 0.73 16.46
CA PHE A 559 -6.04 0.23 15.17
C PHE A 559 -5.86 1.26 14.04
N LEU A 560 -5.54 0.79 12.85
CA LEU A 560 -5.45 1.56 11.61
C LEU A 560 -6.35 0.90 10.56
N ILE A 561 -7.21 1.67 9.91
CA ILE A 561 -7.97 1.22 8.74
C ILE A 561 -7.42 1.93 7.51
N VAL A 562 -7.21 1.15 6.46
CA VAL A 562 -6.77 1.59 5.14
C VAL A 562 -7.81 1.09 4.15
N TYR A 563 -8.40 2.00 3.38
CA TYR A 563 -9.21 1.66 2.21
C TYR A 563 -8.38 1.87 0.96
N GLY A 564 -8.56 1.00 -0.04
CA GLY A 564 -7.97 1.15 -1.36
C GLY A 564 -8.82 0.51 -2.44
N GLN A 565 -8.57 0.89 -3.70
CA GLN A 565 -9.21 0.28 -4.86
C GLN A 565 -8.36 -0.88 -5.37
N ILE A 566 -9.03 -1.97 -5.75
CA ILE A 566 -8.46 -3.12 -6.47
C ILE A 566 -8.18 -2.70 -7.92
N GLY A 567 -7.12 -3.21 -8.56
CA GLY A 567 -6.60 -2.67 -9.82
C GLY A 567 -7.46 -2.95 -11.06
N GLU A 568 -8.50 -2.15 -11.32
CA GLU A 568 -9.26 -2.18 -12.59
C GLU A 568 -8.34 -1.93 -13.80
N ALA A 569 -7.78 -3.00 -14.34
CA ALA A 569 -6.98 -3.06 -15.54
C ALA A 569 -7.55 -4.10 -16.49
N ARG A 570 -7.29 -3.96 -17.80
CA ARG A 570 -7.74 -4.90 -18.82
C ARG A 570 -6.60 -5.50 -19.62
N THR A 571 -6.63 -6.81 -19.80
CA THR A 571 -5.72 -7.56 -20.68
C THR A 571 -6.42 -7.92 -21.99
N ALA A 572 -5.65 -7.93 -23.08
CA ALA A 572 -6.06 -8.48 -24.36
C ALA A 572 -5.06 -9.53 -24.86
N VAL A 573 -5.55 -10.67 -25.34
CA VAL A 573 -4.77 -11.63 -26.13
C VAL A 573 -5.22 -11.56 -27.58
N VAL A 574 -4.28 -11.52 -28.51
CA VAL A 574 -4.56 -11.43 -29.95
C VAL A 574 -4.47 -12.82 -30.58
N GLU A 575 -5.43 -13.15 -31.44
CA GLU A 575 -5.27 -14.19 -32.45
C GLU A 575 -4.83 -13.51 -33.75
N TYR A 576 -3.53 -13.60 -34.07
CA TYR A 576 -2.91 -12.78 -35.11
C TYR A 576 -2.76 -13.52 -36.44
N VAL A 577 -3.24 -12.91 -37.51
CA VAL A 577 -3.10 -13.34 -38.91
C VAL A 577 -1.84 -12.70 -39.51
N PRO A 578 -0.75 -13.44 -39.78
CA PRO A 578 0.46 -12.87 -40.37
C PRO A 578 0.25 -12.45 -41.83
N LEU A 579 0.99 -11.43 -42.27
CA LEU A 579 0.98 -11.02 -43.68
C LEU A 579 1.56 -12.12 -44.60
N GLU A 580 1.10 -12.17 -45.84
CA GLU A 580 1.63 -13.11 -46.84
C GLU A 580 3.13 -12.88 -47.12
N ARG A 581 3.88 -13.97 -47.28
CA ARG A 581 5.34 -13.93 -47.48
C ARG A 581 5.70 -13.89 -48.96
N ASN A 582 6.23 -12.77 -49.44
CA ASN A 582 6.72 -12.62 -50.82
C ASN A 582 8.16 -12.08 -50.88
N PHE A 583 9.13 -12.91 -50.47
CA PHE A 583 10.56 -12.59 -50.51
C PHE A 583 11.13 -12.42 -51.94
N SER A 584 10.33 -12.70 -52.97
CA SER A 584 10.63 -12.33 -54.37
C SER A 584 10.59 -10.81 -54.62
N ALA A 585 9.95 -10.04 -53.73
CA ALA A 585 9.72 -8.60 -53.89
C ALA A 585 10.00 -7.76 -52.63
N GLN A 586 10.23 -8.39 -51.46
CA GLN A 586 10.36 -7.71 -50.17
C GLN A 586 11.54 -8.27 -49.36
N ASN A 587 12.30 -7.39 -48.71
CA ASN A 587 13.39 -7.79 -47.80
C ASN A 587 12.81 -8.48 -46.54
N PRO A 588 13.44 -9.54 -46.00
CA PRO A 588 12.96 -10.20 -44.77
C PRO A 588 12.78 -9.26 -43.56
N LEU A 589 13.62 -8.24 -43.40
CA LEU A 589 13.46 -7.22 -42.36
C LEU A 589 12.25 -6.29 -42.63
N ASP A 590 11.97 -5.96 -43.90
CA ASP A 590 10.79 -5.17 -44.29
C ASP A 590 9.49 -5.97 -44.12
N TYR A 591 9.54 -7.30 -44.12
CA TYR A 591 8.43 -8.18 -43.75
C TYR A 591 8.12 -8.06 -42.25
N VAL A 592 9.13 -8.23 -41.38
CA VAL A 592 9.00 -8.03 -39.93
C VAL A 592 8.46 -6.63 -39.62
N LEU A 593 9.02 -5.59 -40.24
CA LEU A 593 8.57 -4.19 -40.05
C LEU A 593 7.15 -3.92 -40.60
N SER A 594 6.60 -4.78 -41.46
CA SER A 594 5.21 -4.66 -41.92
C SER A 594 4.24 -5.30 -40.91
N ASN A 595 4.58 -6.46 -40.34
CA ASN A 595 3.81 -7.05 -39.23
C ASN A 595 3.79 -6.11 -38.00
N VAL A 596 4.91 -5.44 -37.67
CA VAL A 596 4.98 -4.44 -36.58
C VAL A 596 4.04 -3.25 -36.80
N LYS A 597 3.78 -2.83 -38.05
CA LYS A 597 2.79 -1.76 -38.33
C LYS A 597 1.36 -2.23 -38.04
N GLN A 598 1.04 -3.47 -38.43
CA GLN A 598 -0.27 -4.06 -38.15
C GLN A 598 -0.48 -4.24 -36.63
N TYR A 599 0.57 -4.59 -35.88
CA TYR A 599 0.53 -4.58 -34.41
C TYR A 599 0.21 -3.18 -33.87
N ALA A 600 0.78 -2.11 -34.44
CA ALA A 600 0.48 -0.74 -34.03
C ALA A 600 -0.99 -0.36 -34.22
N GLU A 601 -1.59 -0.77 -35.34
CA GLU A 601 -3.00 -0.53 -35.67
C GLU A 601 -3.92 -1.29 -34.70
N ILE A 602 -3.66 -2.59 -34.46
CA ILE A 602 -4.39 -3.41 -33.48
C ILE A 602 -4.27 -2.82 -32.07
N VAL A 603 -3.06 -2.44 -31.64
CA VAL A 603 -2.80 -1.84 -30.32
C VAL A 603 -3.53 -0.50 -30.14
N ALA A 604 -3.57 0.36 -31.15
CA ALA A 604 -4.31 1.61 -31.10
C ALA A 604 -5.84 1.37 -30.96
N THR A 605 -6.37 0.39 -31.69
CA THR A 605 -7.78 -0.03 -31.56
C THR A 605 -8.08 -0.57 -30.16
N LEU A 606 -7.22 -1.45 -29.62
CA LEU A 606 -7.39 -2.00 -28.27
C LEU A 606 -7.25 -0.92 -27.18
N LYS A 607 -6.35 0.07 -27.34
CA LYS A 607 -6.26 1.17 -26.37
C LYS A 607 -7.52 2.03 -26.33
N SER A 608 -8.21 2.20 -27.47
CA SER A 608 -9.51 2.89 -27.49
C SER A 608 -10.61 2.17 -26.70
N GLN A 609 -10.45 0.87 -26.45
CA GLN A 609 -11.36 0.03 -25.64
C GLN A 609 -10.93 -0.08 -24.15
N GLY A 610 -9.88 0.65 -23.76
CA GLY A 610 -9.41 0.71 -22.37
C GLY A 610 -8.48 -0.43 -21.96
N VAL A 611 -7.73 -1.03 -22.90
CA VAL A 611 -6.77 -2.11 -22.61
C VAL A 611 -5.46 -1.55 -22.02
N ASP A 612 -4.87 -2.28 -21.06
CA ASP A 612 -3.63 -1.95 -20.36
C ASP A 612 -2.47 -2.90 -20.62
N LEU A 613 -2.74 -4.13 -21.09
CA LEU A 613 -1.73 -5.09 -21.51
C LEU A 613 -2.21 -5.84 -22.76
N VAL A 614 -1.38 -5.90 -23.81
CA VAL A 614 -1.67 -6.64 -25.06
C VAL A 614 -0.62 -7.73 -25.28
N VAL A 615 -1.08 -8.95 -25.57
CA VAL A 615 -0.24 -10.12 -25.89
C VAL A 615 -0.41 -10.51 -27.36
N PHE A 616 0.71 -10.66 -28.06
CA PHE A 616 0.81 -11.21 -29.43
C PHE A 616 1.50 -12.59 -29.43
N PRO A 617 1.24 -13.44 -30.46
CA PRO A 617 1.61 -14.85 -30.42
C PRO A 617 3.07 -15.12 -30.79
N GLU A 618 3.50 -16.35 -30.53
CA GLU A 618 4.75 -16.89 -31.04
C GLU A 618 4.79 -16.83 -32.59
N TYR A 619 5.96 -16.52 -33.13
CA TYR A 619 6.20 -16.30 -34.55
C TYR A 619 5.32 -15.25 -35.23
N GLY A 620 4.45 -14.49 -34.55
CA GLY A 620 3.54 -13.55 -35.20
C GLY A 620 4.25 -12.53 -36.10
N LEU A 621 5.43 -12.03 -35.69
CA LEU A 621 6.23 -11.12 -36.51
C LEU A 621 7.02 -11.80 -37.66
N THR A 622 7.10 -13.14 -37.70
CA THR A 622 8.05 -13.91 -38.54
C THR A 622 7.44 -15.08 -39.35
N SER A 623 6.19 -15.48 -39.05
CA SER A 623 5.45 -16.67 -39.52
C SER A 623 5.96 -18.04 -39.03
N SER A 624 5.02 -19.00 -39.00
CA SER A 624 5.20 -20.44 -38.74
C SER A 624 6.25 -21.12 -39.62
N GLY A 625 6.26 -20.81 -40.92
CA GLY A 625 7.09 -21.46 -41.93
C GLY A 625 8.55 -20.99 -41.94
N LEU A 626 9.14 -20.66 -40.79
CA LEU A 626 10.50 -20.11 -40.68
C LEU A 626 11.58 -21.14 -41.08
N HIS A 627 11.32 -22.42 -40.80
CA HIS A 627 12.17 -23.57 -41.11
C HIS A 627 12.35 -23.84 -42.62
N SER A 628 11.53 -23.22 -43.48
CA SER A 628 11.62 -23.38 -44.95
C SER A 628 12.43 -22.28 -45.64
N LEU A 629 13.07 -21.38 -44.88
CA LEU A 629 13.79 -20.23 -45.41
C LEU A 629 15.29 -20.53 -45.63
N PRO A 630 15.93 -19.91 -46.64
CA PRO A 630 17.38 -19.85 -46.73
C PRO A 630 17.98 -19.19 -45.47
N GLN A 631 19.11 -19.70 -45.00
CA GLN A 631 19.73 -19.26 -43.75
C GLN A 631 20.05 -17.74 -43.74
N GLU A 632 20.44 -17.16 -44.88
CA GLU A 632 20.63 -15.72 -45.04
C GLU A 632 19.34 -14.92 -44.74
N GLN A 633 18.20 -15.35 -45.29
CA GLN A 633 16.91 -14.69 -45.07
C GLN A 633 16.42 -14.84 -43.63
N PHE A 634 16.72 -15.97 -42.99
CA PHE A 634 16.48 -16.15 -41.55
C PHE A 634 17.32 -15.17 -40.73
N HIS A 635 18.64 -15.06 -40.99
CA HIS A 635 19.53 -14.14 -40.27
C HIS A 635 19.10 -12.67 -40.39
N ASP A 636 18.63 -12.22 -41.56
CA ASP A 636 18.13 -10.85 -41.80
C ASP A 636 16.88 -10.50 -40.95
N MET A 637 16.13 -11.50 -40.47
CA MET A 637 14.98 -11.29 -39.59
C MET A 637 15.37 -11.21 -38.10
N MET A 638 16.58 -11.63 -37.73
CA MET A 638 17.00 -11.79 -36.33
C MET A 638 17.53 -10.48 -35.73
N GLN A 639 16.91 -10.07 -34.62
CA GLN A 639 17.16 -8.76 -34.01
C GLN A 639 18.34 -8.79 -33.03
N GLU A 640 19.25 -7.83 -33.13
CA GLU A 640 20.34 -7.67 -32.16
C GLU A 640 19.81 -7.21 -30.82
N PHE A 641 20.20 -7.92 -29.76
CA PHE A 641 19.76 -7.65 -28.40
C PHE A 641 20.96 -7.53 -27.46
N PRO A 642 21.03 -6.51 -26.58
CA PRO A 642 22.19 -6.32 -25.70
C PRO A 642 22.36 -7.47 -24.68
N PRO A 643 23.61 -7.78 -24.29
CA PRO A 643 23.89 -8.76 -23.23
C PRO A 643 23.36 -8.27 -21.86
N LEU A 644 23.21 -9.21 -20.92
CA LEU A 644 22.61 -8.97 -19.60
C LEU A 644 23.48 -8.07 -18.71
N GLY A 645 23.21 -6.76 -18.72
CA GLY A 645 23.72 -5.80 -17.75
C GLY A 645 22.69 -5.50 -16.66
N ILE A 646 23.07 -5.61 -15.38
CA ILE A 646 22.20 -5.31 -14.24
C ILE A 646 21.79 -3.82 -14.28
N GLY A 647 20.50 -3.55 -14.50
CA GLY A 647 19.87 -2.24 -14.32
C GLY A 647 19.51 -1.46 -15.59
N ASN A 648 20.21 -1.65 -16.72
CA ASN A 648 20.09 -0.81 -17.92
C ASN A 648 19.45 -1.54 -19.12
N PHE A 649 18.12 -1.63 -19.12
CA PHE A 649 17.32 -2.01 -20.30
C PHE A 649 17.04 -0.83 -21.26
N ASP A 650 17.57 0.37 -20.96
CA ASP A 650 16.98 1.64 -21.41
C ASP A 650 17.36 2.14 -22.82
N ASN A 651 18.28 1.47 -23.54
CA ASN A 651 18.55 1.75 -24.95
C ASN A 651 18.93 0.48 -25.72
N PRO A 652 18.11 -0.01 -26.67
CA PRO A 652 18.59 -0.92 -27.71
C PRO A 652 19.58 -0.19 -28.64
N ASN A 653 20.32 -0.96 -29.46
CA ASN A 653 21.17 -0.40 -30.52
C ASN A 653 20.35 0.61 -31.37
N PRO A 654 20.78 1.88 -31.54
CA PRO A 654 19.99 2.91 -32.23
C PRO A 654 19.68 2.59 -33.70
N GLU A 655 20.35 1.59 -34.29
CA GLU A 655 20.08 1.07 -35.64
C GLU A 655 18.97 0.00 -35.68
N ASN A 656 18.60 -0.61 -34.54
CA ASN A 656 17.55 -1.62 -34.46
C ASN A 656 16.15 -0.98 -34.59
N LYS A 657 15.65 -0.94 -35.83
CA LYS A 657 14.34 -0.36 -36.19
C LYS A 657 13.17 -1.11 -35.54
N VAL A 658 13.23 -2.44 -35.48
CA VAL A 658 12.12 -3.29 -34.99
C VAL A 658 11.88 -3.03 -33.50
N LEU A 659 12.94 -3.05 -32.68
CA LEU A 659 12.82 -2.75 -31.25
C LEU A 659 12.36 -1.30 -31.03
N ARG A 660 12.92 -0.30 -31.74
CA ARG A 660 12.46 1.10 -31.63
C ARG A 660 10.96 1.23 -31.90
N SER A 661 10.45 0.64 -32.99
CA SER A 661 9.02 0.73 -33.32
C SER A 661 8.14 0.05 -32.26
N LEU A 662 8.56 -1.08 -31.70
CA LEU A 662 7.83 -1.74 -30.60
C LEU A 662 7.82 -0.89 -29.31
N GLN A 663 8.94 -0.26 -28.95
CA GLN A 663 9.01 0.71 -27.84
C GLN A 663 8.08 1.91 -28.07
N GLU A 664 8.06 2.45 -29.29
CA GLU A 664 7.19 3.57 -29.67
C GLU A 664 5.70 3.18 -29.63
N ILE A 665 5.34 1.96 -30.04
CA ILE A 665 3.95 1.46 -29.95
C ILE A 665 3.48 1.40 -28.49
N ALA A 666 4.26 0.78 -27.59
CA ALA A 666 3.91 0.69 -26.17
C ALA A 666 3.81 2.08 -25.51
N LYS A 667 4.81 2.93 -25.77
CA LYS A 667 4.92 4.28 -25.21
C LYS A 667 3.85 5.26 -25.69
N ASN A 668 3.52 5.24 -26.98
CA ASN A 668 2.54 6.16 -27.56
C ASN A 668 1.09 5.81 -27.13
N ASN A 669 0.84 4.54 -26.79
CA ASN A 669 -0.47 4.08 -26.33
C ASN A 669 -0.57 3.99 -24.79
N GLY A 670 0.54 3.99 -24.05
CA GLY A 670 0.54 3.93 -22.59
C GLY A 670 0.00 2.59 -22.06
N LEU A 671 0.46 1.49 -22.64
CA LEU A 671 0.11 0.12 -22.24
C LEU A 671 1.34 -0.80 -22.23
N TYR A 672 1.21 -1.95 -21.56
CA TYR A 672 2.20 -3.02 -21.60
C TYR A 672 2.04 -3.82 -22.90
N LEU A 673 3.15 -4.10 -23.58
CA LEU A 673 3.15 -4.81 -24.86
C LEU A 673 4.02 -6.06 -24.75
N VAL A 674 3.42 -7.24 -24.94
CA VAL A 674 4.11 -8.53 -24.95
C VAL A 674 4.15 -9.07 -26.38
N VAL A 675 5.35 -9.34 -26.88
CA VAL A 675 5.59 -9.79 -28.26
C VAL A 675 6.68 -10.86 -28.31
N ASN A 676 6.58 -11.75 -29.31
CA ASN A 676 7.60 -12.74 -29.62
C ASN A 676 8.39 -12.34 -30.88
N LEU A 677 9.72 -12.50 -30.83
CA LEU A 677 10.60 -12.31 -31.98
C LEU A 677 11.89 -13.14 -31.85
N GLY A 678 12.52 -13.43 -32.99
CA GLY A 678 13.86 -14.00 -33.04
C GLY A 678 14.93 -12.96 -32.72
N THR A 679 15.80 -13.27 -31.76
CA THR A 679 16.92 -12.42 -31.33
C THR A 679 18.26 -13.12 -31.56
N LYS A 680 19.29 -12.39 -31.99
CA LYS A 680 20.68 -12.88 -32.06
C LYS A 680 21.56 -12.24 -30.99
N LEU A 681 22.48 -13.03 -30.46
CA LEU A 681 23.49 -12.65 -29.47
C LEU A 681 24.83 -13.29 -29.84
N GLU A 682 25.87 -12.49 -30.03
CA GLU A 682 27.24 -12.97 -30.17
C GLU A 682 27.81 -13.28 -28.77
N ASP A 683 28.39 -14.46 -28.60
CA ASP A 683 29.13 -14.82 -27.39
C ASP A 683 30.50 -14.10 -27.37
N PRO A 684 30.83 -13.34 -26.30
CA PRO A 684 32.04 -12.51 -26.27
C PRO A 684 33.34 -13.30 -26.08
N ASP A 685 33.27 -14.57 -25.67
CA ASP A 685 34.44 -15.45 -25.45
C ASP A 685 34.68 -16.40 -26.63
N THR A 686 33.63 -16.82 -27.35
CA THR A 686 33.74 -17.73 -28.52
C THR A 686 33.60 -17.05 -29.88
N HIS A 687 32.98 -15.86 -29.95
CA HIS A 687 32.50 -15.21 -31.18
C HIS A 687 31.44 -16.02 -31.97
N GLU A 688 30.81 -17.04 -31.36
CA GLU A 688 29.68 -17.74 -31.98
C GLU A 688 28.39 -16.92 -31.81
N THR A 689 27.61 -16.80 -32.89
CA THR A 689 26.30 -16.11 -32.85
C THR A 689 25.21 -17.11 -32.52
N HIS A 690 24.64 -16.98 -31.32
CA HIS A 690 23.48 -17.75 -30.89
C HIS A 690 22.18 -17.03 -31.21
N TYR A 691 21.22 -17.77 -31.75
CA TYR A 691 19.88 -17.29 -32.09
C TYR A 691 18.87 -17.83 -31.07
N TYR A 692 17.91 -17.03 -30.63
CA TYR A 692 16.91 -17.43 -29.64
C TYR A 692 15.50 -16.98 -30.06
N ASN A 693 14.53 -17.88 -29.85
CA ASN A 693 13.10 -17.57 -29.88
C ASN A 693 12.75 -16.89 -28.55
N THR A 694 12.37 -15.61 -28.59
CA THR A 694 12.37 -14.74 -27.41
C THR A 694 11.07 -13.95 -27.27
N ALA A 695 10.41 -14.07 -26.12
CA ALA A 695 9.33 -13.18 -25.69
C ALA A 695 9.92 -11.95 -24.96
N LEU A 696 9.39 -10.77 -25.27
CA LEU A 696 9.81 -9.47 -24.75
C LEU A 696 8.60 -8.69 -24.26
N VAL A 697 8.76 -8.00 -23.14
CA VAL A 697 7.73 -7.17 -22.50
C VAL A 697 8.20 -5.73 -22.41
N PHE A 698 7.43 -4.83 -23.00
CA PHE A 698 7.61 -3.38 -22.87
C PHE A 698 6.59 -2.82 -21.87
N ASP A 699 7.00 -1.86 -21.04
CA ASP A 699 6.10 -1.10 -20.16
C ASP A 699 5.42 0.07 -20.89
N ARG A 700 4.54 0.79 -20.17
CA ARG A 700 3.83 1.99 -20.66
C ARG A 700 4.75 3.13 -21.10
N LEU A 701 6.05 3.10 -20.81
CA LEU A 701 7.05 4.10 -21.22
C LEU A 701 7.90 3.62 -22.40
N GLY A 702 7.74 2.38 -22.84
CA GLY A 702 8.57 1.71 -23.85
C GLY A 702 9.87 1.12 -23.30
N LYS A 703 10.04 1.00 -21.98
CA LYS A 703 11.18 0.30 -21.37
C LYS A 703 10.95 -1.20 -21.41
N ILE A 704 11.97 -1.99 -21.72
CA ILE A 704 11.90 -3.46 -21.62
C ILE A 704 11.98 -3.82 -20.13
N VAL A 705 11.00 -4.58 -19.63
CA VAL A 705 10.89 -4.96 -18.21
C VAL A 705 11.07 -6.46 -17.97
N ALA A 706 10.75 -7.30 -18.96
CA ALA A 706 11.04 -8.73 -18.92
C ALA A 706 11.43 -9.28 -20.30
N ARG A 707 12.19 -10.38 -20.28
CA ARG A 707 12.65 -11.10 -21.47
C ARG A 707 12.80 -12.58 -21.14
N TYR A 708 12.12 -13.43 -21.91
CA TYR A 708 12.18 -14.88 -21.78
C TYR A 708 12.61 -15.53 -23.09
N ARG A 709 13.66 -16.35 -23.06
CA ARG A 709 14.09 -17.20 -24.20
C ARG A 709 13.50 -18.60 -24.04
N LYS A 710 12.81 -19.09 -25.07
CA LYS A 710 12.16 -20.42 -25.09
C LYS A 710 13.15 -21.53 -24.69
N TYR A 711 12.81 -22.31 -23.67
CA TYR A 711 13.68 -23.36 -23.15
C TYR A 711 13.42 -24.72 -23.77
N ASN A 712 12.16 -25.01 -24.14
CA ASN A 712 11.75 -26.28 -24.73
C ASN A 712 11.33 -26.05 -26.20
N LEU A 713 12.31 -26.17 -27.08
CA LEU A 713 12.18 -25.97 -28.53
C LEU A 713 11.34 -27.09 -29.18
N TYR A 714 10.63 -26.78 -30.27
CA TYR A 714 9.85 -27.76 -31.04
C TYR A 714 10.03 -27.58 -32.56
N GLY A 715 10.74 -28.51 -33.19
CA GLY A 715 11.04 -28.52 -34.64
C GLY A 715 12.05 -27.47 -35.12
N GLU A 716 12.49 -26.58 -34.22
CA GLU A 716 13.20 -25.34 -34.50
C GLU A 716 14.69 -25.35 -34.09
N GLU A 717 15.24 -26.49 -33.62
CA GLU A 717 16.62 -26.59 -33.10
C GLU A 717 17.70 -26.32 -34.15
N ASN A 718 17.33 -26.42 -35.44
CA ASN A 718 18.19 -26.05 -36.57
C ASN A 718 18.28 -24.53 -36.80
N LEU A 719 17.41 -23.74 -36.13
CA LEU A 719 17.34 -22.28 -36.22
C LEU A 719 17.72 -21.60 -34.91
N PHE A 720 17.24 -22.13 -33.78
CA PHE A 720 17.38 -21.52 -32.46
C PHE A 720 18.20 -22.40 -31.51
N SER A 721 19.11 -21.76 -30.76
CA SER A 721 19.85 -22.34 -29.65
C SER A 721 18.97 -22.45 -28.41
N LYS A 722 19.08 -23.58 -27.69
CA LYS A 722 18.48 -23.73 -26.36
C LYS A 722 19.34 -22.99 -25.32
N PRO A 723 18.78 -22.17 -24.42
CA PRO A 723 19.53 -21.59 -23.30
C PRO A 723 20.12 -22.65 -22.36
N ASN A 724 21.34 -22.42 -21.85
CA ASN A 724 22.03 -23.34 -20.92
C ASN A 724 21.26 -23.58 -19.60
N LEU A 725 20.51 -22.58 -19.15
CA LEU A 725 19.59 -22.63 -18.00
C LEU A 725 18.28 -21.94 -18.43
N PRO A 726 17.11 -22.33 -17.87
CA PRO A 726 15.86 -21.65 -18.15
C PRO A 726 15.90 -20.20 -17.66
N ASP A 727 15.39 -19.27 -18.47
CA ASP A 727 15.21 -17.88 -18.05
C ASP A 727 14.00 -17.81 -17.09
N VAL A 728 14.24 -17.58 -15.79
CA VAL A 728 13.16 -17.27 -14.85
C VAL A 728 12.74 -15.83 -15.08
N SER A 729 11.64 -15.62 -15.82
CA SER A 729 11.24 -14.31 -16.31
C SER A 729 9.81 -13.97 -15.93
N TYR A 730 9.67 -13.01 -15.03
CA TYR A 730 8.41 -12.41 -14.60
C TYR A 730 8.54 -10.89 -14.50
N PHE A 731 7.41 -10.17 -14.41
CA PHE A 731 7.37 -8.74 -14.16
C PHE A 731 6.14 -8.35 -13.33
N ASP A 732 6.30 -7.30 -12.53
CA ASP A 732 5.24 -6.66 -11.75
C ASP A 732 4.67 -5.47 -12.53
N THR A 733 3.35 -5.27 -12.51
CA THR A 733 2.68 -4.16 -13.19
C THR A 733 2.25 -3.04 -12.24
N ASP A 734 2.00 -1.85 -12.81
CA ASP A 734 1.40 -0.73 -12.08
C ASP A 734 -0.06 -0.97 -11.66
N PHE A 735 -0.64 -2.14 -11.94
CA PHE A 735 -1.94 -2.61 -11.47
C PHE A 735 -1.84 -3.82 -10.53
N MET A 736 -0.69 -4.02 -9.87
CA MET A 736 -0.51 -4.96 -8.75
C MET A 736 -0.71 -6.45 -9.13
N VAL A 737 -0.27 -6.84 -10.34
CA VAL A 737 -0.32 -8.24 -10.79
C VAL A 737 1.04 -8.65 -11.34
N ARG A 738 1.53 -9.83 -10.91
CA ARG A 738 2.77 -10.44 -11.37
C ARG A 738 2.49 -11.39 -12.52
N PHE A 739 3.10 -11.08 -13.67
CA PHE A 739 3.01 -11.90 -14.88
C PHE A 739 4.29 -12.69 -15.10
N GLY A 740 4.16 -14.00 -15.36
CA GLY A 740 5.25 -14.89 -15.80
C GLY A 740 5.18 -15.14 -17.30
N LEU A 741 6.31 -15.51 -17.91
CA LEU A 741 6.43 -15.78 -19.35
C LEU A 741 6.78 -17.24 -19.62
N LEU A 742 6.02 -17.89 -20.49
CA LEU A 742 6.31 -19.19 -21.12
C LEU A 742 6.07 -19.07 -22.64
N ILE A 743 6.69 -19.91 -23.48
CA ILE A 743 6.39 -19.92 -24.92
C ILE A 743 5.95 -21.32 -25.37
N CYS A 744 4.69 -21.41 -25.83
CA CYS A 744 4.16 -22.56 -26.56
C CYS A 744 4.49 -23.91 -25.90
N PHE A 745 5.37 -24.71 -26.52
CA PHE A 745 5.74 -26.06 -26.10
C PHE A 745 6.36 -26.16 -24.69
N ASP A 746 6.82 -25.05 -24.09
CA ASP A 746 7.25 -24.99 -22.68
C ASP A 746 6.18 -25.50 -21.70
N ILE A 747 4.90 -25.32 -22.02
CA ILE A 747 3.75 -25.75 -21.19
C ILE A 747 3.73 -27.28 -20.93
N ASN A 748 4.43 -28.05 -21.77
CA ASN A 748 4.54 -29.51 -21.65
C ASN A 748 5.62 -29.98 -20.67
N TYR A 749 6.38 -29.09 -20.02
CA TYR A 749 7.52 -29.45 -19.17
C TYR A 749 7.39 -28.82 -17.78
N PRO A 750 7.99 -29.42 -16.73
CA PRO A 750 7.93 -28.86 -15.38
C PRO A 750 8.71 -27.53 -15.29
N ARG A 751 9.74 -27.33 -16.12
CA ARG A 751 10.50 -26.08 -16.22
C ARG A 751 10.30 -25.41 -17.57
N PRO A 752 10.10 -24.07 -17.63
CA PRO A 752 10.33 -23.11 -16.53
C PRO A 752 9.21 -22.93 -15.50
N PHE A 753 8.02 -23.52 -15.68
CA PHE A 753 6.85 -23.16 -14.86
C PHE A 753 7.07 -23.33 -13.35
N GLN A 754 7.68 -24.43 -12.92
CA GLN A 754 8.00 -24.67 -11.50
C GLN A 754 8.94 -23.59 -10.92
N ASP A 755 9.86 -23.07 -11.73
CA ASP A 755 10.76 -22.00 -11.30
C ASP A 755 10.02 -20.63 -11.23
N LEU A 756 8.84 -20.51 -11.83
CA LEU A 756 7.91 -19.37 -11.70
C LEU A 756 6.93 -19.54 -10.52
N GLU A 757 6.51 -20.78 -10.18
CA GLU A 757 5.68 -21.08 -9.00
C GLU A 757 6.36 -20.55 -7.71
N ASP A 758 7.67 -20.78 -7.56
CA ASP A 758 8.50 -20.26 -6.45
C ASP A 758 8.46 -18.72 -6.31
N HIS A 759 8.18 -17.99 -7.40
CA HIS A 759 8.15 -16.52 -7.45
C HIS A 759 6.74 -15.92 -7.27
N LYS A 760 5.73 -16.76 -7.01
CA LYS A 760 4.31 -16.38 -6.86
C LYS A 760 3.80 -15.54 -8.04
N VAL A 761 3.83 -16.12 -9.23
CA VAL A 761 3.20 -15.54 -10.42
C VAL A 761 1.69 -15.72 -10.35
N ASP A 762 0.92 -14.63 -10.53
CA ASP A 762 -0.55 -14.65 -10.53
C ASP A 762 -1.10 -15.11 -11.90
N VAL A 763 -0.44 -14.68 -12.98
CA VAL A 763 -0.89 -14.88 -14.37
C VAL A 763 0.28 -15.30 -15.27
N ILE A 764 0.11 -16.41 -15.99
CA ILE A 764 1.04 -16.87 -17.02
C ILE A 764 0.65 -16.28 -18.38
N ILE A 765 1.61 -15.65 -19.06
CA ILE A 765 1.46 -15.21 -20.45
C ILE A 765 2.11 -16.25 -21.36
N LEU A 766 1.35 -16.70 -22.36
CA LEU A 766 1.71 -17.77 -23.29
C LEU A 766 1.50 -17.32 -24.75
N PRO A 767 2.52 -16.72 -25.41
CA PRO A 767 2.57 -16.64 -26.86
C PRO A 767 2.72 -18.06 -27.43
N ALA A 768 1.87 -18.45 -28.37
CA ALA A 768 1.83 -19.81 -28.92
C ALA A 768 1.57 -19.86 -30.43
N ALA A 769 2.36 -20.68 -31.13
CA ALA A 769 2.09 -21.16 -32.48
C ALA A 769 1.75 -22.67 -32.39
N TRP A 770 0.76 -22.99 -31.57
CA TRP A 770 0.35 -24.36 -31.29
C TRP A 770 -0.31 -25.00 -32.53
N VAL A 771 0.05 -26.24 -32.85
CA VAL A 771 -0.59 -27.02 -33.92
C VAL A 771 -1.59 -27.98 -33.28
N ASP A 772 -2.86 -27.84 -33.64
CA ASP A 772 -3.95 -28.62 -33.08
C ASP A 772 -3.87 -30.11 -33.44
N GLU A 773 -3.99 -30.97 -32.42
CA GLU A 773 -4.06 -32.42 -32.60
C GLU A 773 -5.32 -33.02 -31.95
N LEU A 774 -6.04 -33.85 -32.71
CA LEU A 774 -7.22 -34.58 -32.24
C LEU A 774 -6.83 -35.93 -31.60
N PRO A 775 -7.54 -36.38 -30.54
CA PRO A 775 -8.80 -35.81 -30.02
C PRO A 775 -8.66 -34.90 -28.78
N PHE A 776 -7.46 -34.73 -28.21
CA PHE A 776 -7.26 -34.14 -26.88
C PHE A 776 -6.28 -32.95 -26.81
N LEU A 777 -5.61 -32.60 -27.90
CA LEU A 777 -4.44 -31.69 -27.91
C LEU A 777 -4.64 -30.48 -28.85
N THR A 778 -5.85 -29.91 -28.87
CA THR A 778 -6.08 -28.60 -29.48
C THR A 778 -5.77 -27.47 -28.49
N ALA A 779 -5.29 -26.33 -28.99
CA ALA A 779 -4.72 -25.26 -28.17
C ALA A 779 -5.67 -24.83 -27.03
N ILE A 780 -6.94 -24.62 -27.34
CA ILE A 780 -7.91 -24.08 -26.39
C ILE A 780 -8.27 -25.10 -25.30
N GLN A 781 -8.54 -26.38 -25.65
CA GLN A 781 -8.86 -27.39 -24.64
C GLN A 781 -7.64 -27.68 -23.76
N TYR A 782 -6.44 -27.68 -24.35
CA TYR A 782 -5.21 -28.02 -23.64
C TYR A 782 -4.73 -26.91 -22.72
N HIS A 783 -4.70 -25.65 -23.19
CA HIS A 783 -4.25 -24.51 -22.39
C HIS A 783 -5.24 -24.19 -21.24
N SER A 784 -6.55 -24.37 -21.46
CA SER A 784 -7.57 -24.22 -20.40
C SER A 784 -7.54 -25.37 -19.39
N GLY A 785 -7.40 -26.61 -19.86
CA GLY A 785 -7.16 -27.77 -19.00
C GLY A 785 -5.89 -27.64 -18.16
N TRP A 786 -4.83 -27.05 -18.72
CA TRP A 786 -3.57 -26.78 -18.00
C TRP A 786 -3.72 -25.67 -16.95
N ALA A 787 -4.47 -24.60 -17.25
CA ALA A 787 -4.81 -23.56 -16.27
C ALA A 787 -5.53 -24.16 -15.05
N LEU A 788 -6.54 -25.01 -15.29
CA LEU A 788 -7.29 -25.73 -14.26
C LEU A 788 -6.43 -26.74 -13.48
N ALA A 789 -5.54 -27.47 -14.15
CA ALA A 789 -4.69 -28.47 -13.51
C ALA A 789 -3.66 -27.86 -12.54
N ASN A 790 -3.21 -26.64 -12.80
CA ASN A 790 -2.18 -25.93 -12.02
C ASN A 790 -2.75 -24.75 -11.19
N LYS A 791 -4.06 -24.48 -11.27
CA LYS A 791 -4.75 -23.38 -10.56
C LYS A 791 -4.12 -22.00 -10.78
N VAL A 792 -3.74 -21.71 -12.02
CA VAL A 792 -3.14 -20.43 -12.43
C VAL A 792 -3.86 -19.88 -13.65
N THR A 793 -3.98 -18.55 -13.76
CA THR A 793 -4.58 -17.91 -14.93
C THR A 793 -3.61 -17.91 -16.10
N VAL A 794 -4.09 -18.20 -17.31
CA VAL A 794 -3.31 -18.24 -18.55
C VAL A 794 -3.87 -17.27 -19.59
N LEU A 795 -3.02 -16.37 -20.08
CA LEU A 795 -3.25 -15.50 -21.23
C LEU A 795 -2.59 -16.12 -22.48
N SER A 796 -3.37 -16.89 -23.24
CA SER A 796 -2.92 -17.61 -24.44
C SER A 796 -3.16 -16.79 -25.70
N SER A 797 -2.10 -16.28 -26.33
CA SER A 797 -2.17 -15.61 -27.63
C SER A 797 -1.74 -16.57 -28.74
N GLY A 798 -2.62 -16.81 -29.70
CA GLY A 798 -2.46 -17.81 -30.76
C GLY A 798 -2.10 -17.23 -32.13
N LEU A 799 -1.27 -17.95 -32.88
CA LEU A 799 -1.01 -17.69 -34.30
C LEU A 799 -2.19 -18.19 -35.13
N HIS A 800 -2.66 -17.40 -36.10
CA HIS A 800 -3.69 -17.82 -37.05
C HIS A 800 -3.08 -18.31 -38.37
N ASP A 801 -2.94 -19.63 -38.49
CA ASP A 801 -2.48 -20.36 -39.67
C ASP A 801 -3.23 -21.71 -39.78
N PRO A 802 -4.50 -21.71 -40.27
CA PRO A 802 -5.31 -22.92 -40.38
C PRO A 802 -4.73 -23.99 -41.32
N GLN A 803 -3.88 -23.59 -42.28
CA GLN A 803 -3.25 -24.50 -43.23
C GLN A 803 -2.18 -25.37 -42.56
N ASN A 804 -1.50 -24.85 -41.54
CA ASN A 804 -0.56 -25.60 -40.71
C ASN A 804 -1.16 -26.03 -39.35
N GLY A 805 -2.47 -25.85 -39.15
CA GLY A 805 -3.21 -26.35 -37.99
C GLY A 805 -3.18 -25.46 -36.75
N ALA A 806 -2.77 -24.19 -36.85
CA ALA A 806 -2.72 -23.26 -35.73
C ALA A 806 -3.91 -22.27 -35.79
N VAL A 807 -4.84 -22.36 -34.83
CA VAL A 807 -5.98 -21.44 -34.67
C VAL A 807 -6.31 -21.30 -33.18
N GLY A 808 -6.72 -20.11 -32.77
CA GLY A 808 -7.35 -19.84 -31.48
C GLY A 808 -6.46 -19.17 -30.43
N ALA A 809 -7.00 -18.13 -29.80
CA ALA A 809 -6.47 -17.47 -28.61
C ALA A 809 -7.51 -17.52 -27.48
N GLY A 810 -7.11 -17.29 -26.23
CA GLY A 810 -8.05 -17.28 -25.11
C GLY A 810 -7.46 -16.94 -23.75
N ILE A 811 -8.38 -16.67 -22.82
CA ILE A 811 -8.13 -16.29 -21.43
C ILE A 811 -8.77 -17.35 -20.54
N TYR A 812 -7.96 -17.99 -19.70
CA TYR A 812 -8.35 -19.15 -18.90
C TYR A 812 -8.01 -18.94 -17.43
N HIS A 813 -8.97 -19.12 -16.52
CA HIS A 813 -8.80 -18.95 -15.08
C HIS A 813 -8.47 -20.27 -14.36
N GLY A 814 -7.70 -20.21 -13.27
CA GLY A 814 -7.27 -21.39 -12.51
C GLY A 814 -8.39 -22.22 -11.88
N ASP A 815 -9.52 -21.60 -11.51
CA ASP A 815 -10.68 -22.28 -10.91
C ASP A 815 -11.95 -22.29 -11.80
N PHE A 816 -12.04 -21.38 -12.77
CA PHE A 816 -13.24 -21.22 -13.62
C PHE A 816 -13.00 -21.66 -15.08
N GLY A 817 -11.73 -21.88 -15.46
CA GLY A 817 -11.32 -22.28 -16.80
C GLY A 817 -11.70 -21.26 -17.86
N ILE A 818 -12.43 -21.66 -18.91
CA ILE A 818 -12.61 -20.81 -20.10
C ILE A 818 -13.49 -19.60 -19.82
N LEU A 819 -12.87 -18.41 -19.74
CA LEU A 819 -13.58 -17.14 -19.60
C LEU A 819 -14.00 -16.58 -20.97
N ASN A 820 -13.07 -16.53 -21.93
CA ASN A 820 -13.33 -16.09 -23.29
C ASN A 820 -12.23 -16.62 -24.24
N TYR A 821 -12.59 -16.93 -25.49
CA TYR A 821 -11.69 -17.50 -26.50
C TYR A 821 -12.16 -17.18 -27.93
N THR A 822 -11.24 -17.28 -28.89
CA THR A 822 -11.53 -17.28 -30.34
C THR A 822 -11.22 -18.65 -30.93
N PHE A 823 -12.03 -19.09 -31.90
CA PHE A 823 -11.76 -20.28 -32.71
C PHE A 823 -12.57 -20.22 -34.00
N ASN A 824 -12.00 -19.64 -35.07
CA ASN A 824 -12.68 -19.54 -36.35
C ASN A 824 -11.69 -19.62 -37.53
N PRO A 825 -11.51 -20.79 -38.17
CA PRO A 825 -10.55 -21.00 -39.27
C PRO A 825 -10.97 -20.37 -40.62
N ARG A 826 -11.89 -19.38 -40.62
CA ARG A 826 -12.38 -18.68 -41.82
C ARG A 826 -12.02 -17.18 -41.84
N ILE A 827 -11.44 -16.64 -40.77
CA ILE A 827 -11.13 -15.21 -40.66
C ILE A 827 -9.96 -14.80 -41.54
N SER A 828 -10.02 -13.59 -42.09
CA SER A 828 -8.91 -12.93 -42.80
C SER A 828 -8.33 -11.74 -42.04
N GLU A 829 -8.84 -11.47 -40.84
CA GLU A 829 -8.48 -10.35 -39.97
C GLU A 829 -8.12 -10.88 -38.58
N SER A 830 -7.22 -10.20 -37.88
CA SER A 830 -6.79 -10.60 -36.53
C SER A 830 -7.87 -10.29 -35.51
N LEU A 831 -8.17 -11.24 -34.62
CA LEU A 831 -9.13 -11.08 -33.53
C LEU A 831 -8.41 -10.78 -32.22
N ALA A 832 -9.14 -10.22 -31.26
CA ALA A 832 -8.63 -10.02 -29.91
C ALA A 832 -9.70 -10.38 -28.87
N VAL A 833 -9.28 -11.07 -27.82
CA VAL A 833 -10.07 -11.43 -26.65
C VAL A 833 -9.68 -10.50 -25.51
N ILE A 834 -10.65 -9.79 -24.92
CA ILE A 834 -10.44 -8.87 -23.80
C ILE A 834 -11.10 -9.43 -22.54
N SER A 835 -10.41 -9.29 -21.40
CA SER A 835 -10.95 -9.52 -20.06
C SER A 835 -10.25 -8.60 -19.04
N GLU A 836 -10.79 -8.52 -17.84
CA GLU A 836 -10.25 -7.72 -16.73
C GLU A 836 -9.24 -8.56 -15.95
N VAL A 837 -8.21 -7.96 -15.35
CA VAL A 837 -7.11 -8.76 -14.75
C VAL A 837 -7.47 -9.37 -13.39
N HIS A 838 -8.50 -8.86 -12.72
CA HIS A 838 -9.03 -9.42 -11.48
C HIS A 838 -10.37 -10.12 -11.78
N PHE A 839 -10.34 -11.45 -11.82
CA PHE A 839 -11.43 -12.27 -12.34
C PHE A 839 -12.48 -12.59 -11.26
N ASN A 840 -13.57 -11.82 -11.25
CA ASN A 840 -14.71 -12.06 -10.35
C ASN A 840 -15.63 -13.20 -10.85
N GLN A 841 -16.31 -13.87 -9.91
CA GLN A 841 -17.22 -14.99 -10.21
C GLN A 841 -18.42 -14.60 -11.09
N ASP A 842 -18.83 -13.33 -11.08
CA ASP A 842 -19.99 -12.83 -11.82
C ASP A 842 -19.69 -12.37 -13.26
N GLN A 843 -18.46 -12.56 -13.77
CA GLN A 843 -18.19 -12.35 -15.20
C GLN A 843 -18.84 -13.46 -16.03
N GLU A 844 -20.06 -13.23 -16.51
CA GLU A 844 -20.66 -14.03 -17.58
C GLU A 844 -19.70 -14.11 -18.77
N ALA A 845 -19.38 -15.34 -19.20
CA ALA A 845 -18.52 -15.57 -20.35
C ALA A 845 -19.12 -14.92 -21.60
N ASN A 846 -18.53 -13.79 -22.03
CA ASN A 846 -19.00 -13.02 -23.17
C ASN A 846 -19.20 -13.95 -24.38
N PRO A 847 -20.35 -13.86 -25.10
CA PRO A 847 -20.67 -14.78 -26.18
C PRO A 847 -19.56 -14.71 -27.25
N PRO A 848 -18.82 -15.80 -27.51
CA PRO A 848 -17.57 -15.70 -28.24
C PRO A 848 -17.80 -15.31 -29.70
N ILE A 849 -16.81 -14.57 -30.21
CA ILE A 849 -16.69 -14.02 -31.56
C ILE A 849 -16.95 -15.15 -32.59
N PRO A 850 -17.76 -14.92 -33.64
CA PRO A 850 -18.76 -15.87 -34.12
C PRO A 850 -18.31 -17.33 -34.28
N ARG A 851 -19.00 -18.20 -33.51
CA ARG A 851 -18.99 -19.67 -33.63
C ARG A 851 -19.65 -20.10 -34.94
N ASP A 852 -18.85 -20.36 -35.95
CA ASP A 852 -19.29 -20.91 -37.24
C ASP A 852 -19.08 -22.45 -37.22
N PRO A 853 -20.10 -23.30 -37.46
CA PRO A 853 -19.93 -24.75 -37.39
C PRO A 853 -18.96 -25.25 -38.48
N ILE A 854 -17.97 -26.07 -38.08
CA ILE A 854 -16.84 -26.45 -38.94
C ILE A 854 -17.21 -27.65 -39.83
N SER A 855 -18.07 -27.40 -40.81
CA SER A 855 -18.51 -28.38 -41.82
C SER A 855 -17.53 -28.60 -42.98
N HIS A 856 -16.35 -27.97 -42.98
CA HIS A 856 -15.44 -27.89 -44.14
C HIS A 856 -13.96 -28.00 -43.78
N ASN A 857 -13.17 -28.55 -44.71
CA ASN A 857 -11.75 -28.92 -44.55
C ASN A 857 -10.76 -27.73 -44.61
N ASN A 858 -11.09 -26.60 -43.99
CA ASN A 858 -10.26 -25.39 -44.04
C ASN A 858 -9.19 -25.31 -42.93
N HIS A 859 -9.22 -26.24 -41.97
CA HIS A 859 -8.22 -26.39 -40.90
C HIS A 859 -7.58 -27.78 -40.99
N ASN A 860 -6.25 -27.86 -40.84
CA ASN A 860 -5.52 -29.13 -40.88
C ASN A 860 -5.14 -29.58 -39.46
N PHE A 861 -5.93 -30.48 -38.89
CA PHE A 861 -5.58 -31.14 -37.63
C PHE A 861 -4.48 -32.19 -37.84
N LEU A 862 -3.61 -32.36 -36.85
CA LEU A 862 -2.89 -33.61 -36.65
C LEU A 862 -3.86 -34.66 -36.07
N GLU A 863 -3.70 -35.92 -36.47
CA GLU A 863 -4.54 -37.03 -35.99
C GLU A 863 -3.70 -37.96 -35.11
N GLN A 864 -4.11 -38.17 -33.86
CA GLN A 864 -3.43 -39.12 -32.98
C GLN A 864 -3.77 -40.57 -33.36
N ASP A 865 -2.75 -41.39 -33.58
CA ASP A 865 -2.90 -42.85 -33.62
C ASP A 865 -3.20 -43.39 -32.22
N LEU A 866 -4.42 -43.92 -32.05
CA LEU A 866 -4.90 -44.51 -30.80
C LEU A 866 -4.73 -46.04 -30.75
N THR A 867 -4.15 -46.70 -31.77
CA THR A 867 -3.98 -48.17 -31.78
C THR A 867 -3.08 -48.71 -30.67
N ALA A 868 -2.30 -47.84 -30.02
CA ALA A 868 -1.48 -48.16 -28.84
C ALA A 868 -2.19 -47.94 -27.49
N TYR A 869 -3.48 -47.58 -27.49
CA TYR A 869 -4.28 -47.37 -26.27
C TYR A 869 -5.05 -48.65 -25.90
N ASP A 870 -5.16 -48.92 -24.60
CA ASP A 870 -6.13 -49.91 -24.09
C ASP A 870 -7.54 -49.33 -24.22
N PHE A 871 -8.52 -50.14 -24.62
CA PHE A 871 -9.85 -49.63 -24.95
C PHE A 871 -11.01 -50.56 -24.61
N LYS A 872 -12.20 -49.97 -24.44
CA LYS A 872 -13.49 -50.64 -24.22
C LYS A 872 -14.62 -49.95 -24.97
N HIS A 873 -15.43 -50.72 -25.69
CA HIS A 873 -16.60 -50.19 -26.39
C HIS A 873 -17.78 -49.96 -25.45
N LEU A 874 -18.33 -48.74 -25.50
CA LEU A 874 -19.48 -48.33 -24.70
C LEU A 874 -20.78 -48.58 -25.48
N ARG A 875 -21.77 -49.13 -24.79
CA ARG A 875 -23.06 -49.60 -25.34
C ARG A 875 -24.20 -48.70 -24.89
N HIS A 876 -25.41 -48.96 -25.38
CA HIS A 876 -26.63 -48.33 -24.88
C HIS A 876 -26.88 -48.73 -23.41
N GLY A 877 -27.26 -47.76 -22.56
CA GLY A 877 -27.55 -47.93 -21.14
C GLY A 877 -26.43 -47.48 -20.20
N PHE A 878 -26.65 -47.66 -18.89
CA PHE A 878 -25.67 -47.35 -17.85
C PHE A 878 -24.57 -48.42 -17.76
N GLN A 879 -23.31 -47.99 -17.70
CA GLN A 879 -22.10 -48.82 -17.53
C GLN A 879 -21.15 -48.18 -16.50
N ASP A 880 -20.43 -49.00 -15.76
CA ASP A 880 -19.25 -48.60 -14.97
C ASP A 880 -18.06 -49.43 -15.45
N GLU A 881 -17.15 -48.81 -16.17
CA GLU A 881 -16.03 -49.48 -16.84
C GLU A 881 -14.68 -48.98 -16.35
N ARG A 882 -13.71 -49.90 -16.28
CA ARG A 882 -12.38 -49.65 -15.69
C ARG A 882 -11.26 -50.25 -16.52
N ILE A 883 -10.16 -49.52 -16.65
CA ILE A 883 -8.91 -49.98 -17.26
C ILE A 883 -7.76 -49.67 -16.28
N SER A 884 -7.00 -50.71 -15.90
CA SER A 884 -5.80 -50.57 -15.08
C SER A 884 -4.61 -50.36 -16.02
N MET A 885 -4.01 -49.16 -15.97
CA MET A 885 -2.95 -48.75 -16.90
C MET A 885 -1.55 -48.99 -16.32
N SER A 886 -1.42 -49.07 -15.00
CA SER A 886 -0.19 -49.42 -14.29
C SER A 886 -0.53 -50.06 -12.95
N HIS A 887 0.48 -50.55 -12.21
CA HIS A 887 0.31 -51.05 -10.84
C HIS A 887 -0.29 -50.03 -9.84
N TYR A 888 -0.27 -48.73 -10.19
CA TYR A 888 -0.73 -47.63 -9.33
C TYR A 888 -1.55 -46.58 -10.11
N THR A 889 -2.11 -46.93 -11.26
CA THR A 889 -2.87 -45.97 -12.08
C THR A 889 -4.04 -46.65 -12.77
N GLU A 890 -5.26 -46.28 -12.37
CA GLU A 890 -6.50 -46.74 -12.97
C GLU A 890 -7.23 -45.59 -13.66
N CYS A 891 -8.00 -45.96 -14.69
CA CYS A 891 -8.92 -45.12 -15.44
C CYS A 891 -10.33 -45.72 -15.26
N MET A 892 -11.29 -44.93 -14.77
CA MET A 892 -12.66 -45.35 -14.51
C MET A 892 -13.64 -44.41 -15.20
N VAL A 893 -14.63 -44.98 -15.89
CA VAL A 893 -15.70 -44.27 -16.60
C VAL A 893 -17.05 -44.86 -16.23
N SER A 894 -17.85 -44.08 -15.50
CA SER A 894 -19.25 -44.37 -15.23
C SER A 894 -20.11 -43.53 -16.18
N VAL A 895 -20.90 -44.16 -17.06
CA VAL A 895 -21.56 -43.47 -18.19
C VAL A 895 -22.93 -44.06 -18.51
N GLU A 896 -23.89 -43.21 -18.86
CA GLU A 896 -25.20 -43.59 -19.41
C GLU A 896 -25.36 -43.05 -20.82
N LEU A 897 -25.44 -43.95 -21.81
CA LEU A 897 -25.60 -43.61 -23.23
C LEU A 897 -26.97 -44.04 -23.76
N GLU A 898 -27.69 -43.10 -24.39
CA GLU A 898 -28.86 -43.39 -25.23
C GLU A 898 -28.42 -43.38 -26.70
N ILE A 899 -28.16 -44.58 -27.24
CA ILE A 899 -27.71 -44.79 -28.63
C ILE A 899 -28.92 -45.12 -29.52
N PRO A 900 -29.19 -44.35 -30.60
CA PRO A 900 -30.24 -44.65 -31.59
C PRO A 900 -29.95 -45.86 -32.49
N ASP A 901 -30.99 -46.55 -32.97
CA ASP A 901 -30.88 -47.71 -33.87
C ASP A 901 -30.23 -47.41 -35.24
N ASN A 902 -30.18 -46.14 -35.64
CA ASN A 902 -29.65 -45.68 -36.93
C ASN A 902 -28.20 -45.17 -36.86
N PHE A 903 -27.59 -45.15 -35.66
CA PHE A 903 -26.24 -44.63 -35.42
C PHE A 903 -25.17 -45.60 -35.92
N THR A 904 -24.28 -45.13 -36.79
CA THR A 904 -23.29 -45.98 -37.51
C THR A 904 -21.90 -45.98 -36.87
N GLY A 905 -21.63 -45.10 -35.91
CA GLY A 905 -20.36 -45.01 -35.20
C GLY A 905 -20.29 -45.89 -33.94
N SER A 906 -19.29 -45.62 -33.09
CA SER A 906 -19.21 -46.17 -31.74
C SER A 906 -18.54 -45.20 -30.76
N TYR A 907 -18.97 -45.21 -29.49
CA TYR A 907 -18.22 -44.55 -28.41
C TYR A 907 -17.28 -45.55 -27.75
N VAL A 908 -16.05 -45.11 -27.47
CA VAL A 908 -15.00 -45.97 -26.93
C VAL A 908 -14.33 -45.26 -25.75
N MET A 909 -14.28 -45.95 -24.61
CA MET A 909 -13.39 -45.61 -23.51
C MET A 909 -11.96 -45.99 -23.92
N VAL A 910 -11.03 -45.04 -23.84
CA VAL A 910 -9.62 -45.21 -24.21
C VAL A 910 -8.72 -44.81 -23.04
N ALA A 911 -7.62 -45.53 -22.86
CA ALA A 911 -6.69 -45.36 -21.75
C ALA A 911 -5.24 -45.60 -22.20
N PHE A 912 -4.30 -44.80 -21.69
CA PHE A 912 -2.88 -44.90 -22.02
C PHE A 912 -1.99 -44.46 -20.86
N HIS A 913 -0.82 -45.10 -20.74
CA HIS A 913 0.22 -44.76 -19.78
C HIS A 913 1.57 -45.25 -20.31
N GLY A 914 2.42 -44.33 -20.76
CA GLY A 914 3.70 -44.70 -21.39
C GLY A 914 4.41 -43.51 -22.05
N VAL A 915 5.41 -43.81 -22.88
CA VAL A 915 6.15 -42.78 -23.63
C VAL A 915 5.59 -42.63 -25.04
N ARG A 916 5.25 -41.41 -25.44
CA ARG A 916 4.75 -41.06 -26.77
C ARG A 916 5.75 -40.19 -27.53
N GLY A 917 5.87 -40.44 -28.83
CA GLY A 917 6.64 -39.63 -29.76
C GLY A 917 5.85 -38.44 -30.31
N PHE A 918 6.44 -37.24 -30.26
CA PHE A 918 5.93 -36.01 -30.89
C PHE A 918 6.91 -35.51 -31.96
N GLY A 919 6.47 -34.62 -32.86
CA GLY A 919 7.32 -34.06 -33.93
C GLY A 919 7.94 -35.11 -34.86
N GLY A 920 7.17 -36.14 -35.24
CA GLY A 920 7.67 -37.29 -35.99
C GLY A 920 8.54 -38.26 -35.17
N GLY A 921 8.43 -38.21 -33.83
CA GLY A 921 9.15 -39.09 -32.90
C GLY A 921 10.42 -38.48 -32.29
N ARG A 922 10.77 -37.22 -32.64
CA ARG A 922 11.94 -36.50 -32.11
C ARG A 922 11.88 -36.31 -30.59
N TYR A 923 10.71 -35.93 -30.06
CA TYR A 923 10.48 -35.70 -28.64
C TYR A 923 9.78 -36.91 -28.04
N GLN A 924 10.27 -37.44 -26.93
CA GLN A 924 9.84 -38.71 -26.33
C GLN A 924 9.34 -38.45 -24.91
N LEU A 925 8.05 -38.17 -24.78
CA LEU A 925 7.43 -37.64 -23.56
C LEU A 925 6.54 -38.66 -22.87
N GLY A 926 6.57 -38.70 -21.53
CA GLY A 926 5.67 -39.48 -20.70
C GLY A 926 4.24 -38.93 -20.75
N ILE A 927 3.33 -39.67 -21.38
CA ILE A 927 1.92 -39.34 -21.49
C ILE A 927 1.09 -40.34 -20.71
N THR A 928 0.06 -39.86 -20.02
CA THR A 928 -1.05 -40.68 -19.57
C THR A 928 -2.36 -40.03 -19.96
N SER A 929 -3.37 -40.81 -20.31
CA SER A 929 -4.67 -40.29 -20.75
C SER A 929 -5.77 -41.29 -20.43
N CYS A 930 -6.95 -40.78 -20.09
CA CYS A 930 -8.14 -41.55 -19.73
C CYS A 930 -9.34 -40.77 -20.25
N GLY A 931 -10.11 -41.33 -21.17
CA GLY A 931 -11.19 -40.58 -21.83
C GLY A 931 -12.21 -41.45 -22.53
N ILE A 932 -13.27 -40.82 -23.01
CA ILE A 932 -14.14 -41.38 -24.06
C ILE A 932 -13.95 -40.59 -25.35
N VAL A 933 -13.99 -41.29 -26.48
CA VAL A 933 -13.82 -40.73 -27.83
C VAL A 933 -14.88 -41.33 -28.75
N LEU A 934 -15.43 -40.50 -29.65
CA LEU A 934 -16.28 -40.95 -30.74
C LEU A 934 -15.44 -41.51 -31.90
N CYS A 935 -15.81 -42.69 -32.40
CA CYS A 935 -15.20 -43.35 -33.53
C CYS A 935 -16.24 -43.53 -34.65
N GLN A 936 -15.84 -43.33 -35.92
CA GLN A 936 -16.77 -43.39 -37.05
C GLN A 936 -17.21 -44.81 -37.44
N ASN A 937 -16.49 -45.85 -37.01
CA ASN A 937 -16.72 -47.23 -37.41
C ASN A 937 -17.28 -48.09 -36.25
N GLN A 938 -18.17 -49.02 -36.57
CA GLN A 938 -18.68 -50.07 -35.67
C GLN A 938 -17.77 -51.29 -35.54
N ALA A 939 -16.62 -51.32 -36.22
CA ALA A 939 -15.66 -52.41 -36.15
C ALA A 939 -15.05 -52.55 -34.73
N PHE A 940 -15.66 -53.40 -33.89
CA PHE A 940 -15.31 -53.69 -32.48
C PHE A 940 -13.87 -54.23 -32.23
N THR A 941 -12.98 -54.15 -33.21
CA THR A 941 -11.62 -54.69 -33.20
C THR A 941 -10.58 -53.70 -33.75
N SER A 942 -10.93 -52.46 -34.08
CA SER A 942 -9.98 -51.45 -34.59
C SER A 942 -10.32 -50.03 -34.13
N LEU A 943 -9.28 -49.28 -33.77
CA LEU A 943 -9.35 -47.86 -33.41
C LEU A 943 -8.98 -46.92 -34.57
N GLU A 944 -8.78 -47.42 -35.80
CA GLU A 944 -8.32 -46.63 -36.96
C GLU A 944 -9.22 -45.45 -37.36
N SER A 945 -10.45 -45.37 -36.82
CA SER A 945 -11.42 -44.28 -37.06
C SER A 945 -11.68 -43.40 -35.82
N CYS A 946 -10.98 -43.66 -34.72
CA CYS A 946 -11.00 -42.87 -33.50
C CYS A 946 -9.90 -41.79 -33.57
N GLY A 947 -10.12 -40.62 -32.96
CA GLY A 947 -9.12 -39.54 -32.96
C GLY A 947 -9.01 -38.74 -34.27
N LYS A 948 -9.88 -39.01 -35.25
CA LYS A 948 -9.94 -38.35 -36.56
C LYS A 948 -11.13 -37.39 -36.65
N ARG A 949 -11.09 -36.43 -37.58
CA ARG A 949 -12.22 -35.49 -37.80
C ARG A 949 -13.50 -36.29 -38.13
N PRO A 950 -14.59 -36.19 -37.35
CA PRO A 950 -15.81 -36.97 -37.57
C PRO A 950 -16.59 -36.43 -38.79
N ASN A 951 -16.92 -37.31 -39.74
CA ASN A 951 -17.86 -36.97 -40.81
C ASN A 951 -19.32 -37.09 -40.31
N LEU A 952 -19.88 -35.96 -39.86
CA LEU A 952 -21.24 -35.90 -39.31
C LEU A 952 -22.32 -36.39 -40.29
N GLY A 953 -22.09 -36.31 -41.60
CA GLY A 953 -23.03 -36.77 -42.63
C GLY A 953 -23.18 -38.30 -42.73
N GLU A 954 -22.27 -39.07 -42.15
CA GLU A 954 -22.24 -40.54 -42.23
C GLU A 954 -22.68 -41.22 -40.92
N LEU A 955 -22.79 -40.48 -39.81
CA LEU A 955 -22.98 -41.01 -38.46
C LEU A 955 -24.42 -41.38 -38.08
N GLY A 956 -25.43 -40.85 -38.77
CA GLY A 956 -26.84 -41.03 -38.43
C GLY A 956 -27.31 -40.05 -37.33
N GLU A 957 -28.24 -40.49 -36.48
CA GLU A 957 -28.71 -39.73 -35.33
C GLU A 957 -27.73 -39.90 -34.16
N LEU A 958 -27.40 -38.81 -33.48
CA LEU A 958 -26.29 -38.76 -32.53
C LEU A 958 -26.70 -39.30 -31.14
N PRO A 959 -25.86 -40.11 -30.47
CA PRO A 959 -26.19 -40.63 -29.15
C PRO A 959 -26.18 -39.54 -28.08
N THR A 960 -27.13 -39.63 -27.14
CA THR A 960 -27.20 -38.73 -25.99
C THR A 960 -26.50 -39.32 -24.78
N VAL A 961 -25.48 -38.63 -24.29
CA VAL A 961 -24.80 -38.88 -23.02
C VAL A 961 -25.66 -38.28 -21.92
N LYS A 962 -26.35 -39.11 -21.12
CA LYS A 962 -27.23 -38.65 -20.03
C LYS A 962 -26.46 -38.37 -18.74
N TYR A 963 -25.43 -39.17 -18.50
CA TYR A 963 -24.53 -39.07 -17.35
C TYR A 963 -23.14 -39.51 -17.80
N LEU A 964 -22.11 -38.81 -17.35
CA LEU A 964 -20.71 -39.17 -17.59
C LEU A 964 -19.86 -38.65 -16.44
N HIS A 965 -19.23 -39.58 -15.73
CA HIS A 965 -18.31 -39.35 -14.63
C HIS A 965 -17.04 -40.13 -14.90
N LEU A 966 -15.90 -39.44 -14.91
CA LEU A 966 -14.60 -40.03 -15.22
C LEU A 966 -13.61 -39.71 -14.10
N GLU A 967 -12.94 -40.75 -13.61
CA GLU A 967 -11.99 -40.70 -12.51
C GLU A 967 -10.65 -41.32 -12.96
N GLN A 968 -9.54 -40.64 -12.67
CA GLN A 968 -8.18 -41.15 -12.93
C GLN A 968 -7.28 -40.94 -11.70
N THR A 969 -6.45 -41.95 -11.37
CA THR A 969 -5.43 -41.84 -10.31
C THR A 969 -4.35 -40.82 -10.69
N ARG A 970 -3.92 -40.00 -9.71
CA ARG A 970 -2.96 -38.90 -9.83
C ARG A 970 -1.81 -39.10 -8.84
N SER A 971 -0.59 -38.80 -9.26
CA SER A 971 0.59 -38.69 -8.39
C SER A 971 1.22 -37.29 -8.48
N GLU A 972 2.22 -36.99 -7.65
CA GLU A 972 2.91 -35.68 -7.65
C GLU A 972 3.67 -35.40 -8.97
N ASP A 973 4.19 -36.47 -9.60
CA ASP A 973 4.89 -36.45 -10.90
C ASP A 973 3.92 -36.40 -12.10
N MET A 974 2.60 -36.46 -11.85
CA MET A 974 1.57 -36.32 -12.86
C MET A 974 0.93 -34.94 -12.83
N ARG A 975 0.69 -34.37 -14.02
CA ARG A 975 -0.32 -33.32 -14.22
C ARG A 975 -1.38 -33.89 -15.15
N LEU A 976 -2.64 -33.84 -14.71
CA LEU A 976 -3.81 -34.32 -15.45
C LEU A 976 -4.69 -33.12 -15.80
N MET A 977 -4.81 -32.82 -17.09
CA MET A 977 -5.55 -31.68 -17.61
C MET A 977 -6.95 -32.15 -18.06
N PRO A 978 -8.05 -31.59 -17.53
CA PRO A 978 -9.38 -31.86 -18.02
C PRO A 978 -9.51 -31.34 -19.46
N VAL A 979 -9.94 -32.23 -20.37
CA VAL A 979 -10.06 -31.95 -21.80
C VAL A 979 -11.41 -32.46 -22.30
N ALA A 980 -12.15 -31.62 -23.02
CA ALA A 980 -13.50 -31.93 -23.45
C ALA A 980 -13.89 -31.14 -24.70
N MET A 981 -14.41 -31.82 -25.71
CA MET A 981 -14.64 -31.29 -27.05
C MET A 981 -15.98 -31.76 -27.62
N ASP A 982 -16.65 -30.85 -28.33
CA ASP A 982 -17.90 -31.08 -29.04
C ASP A 982 -17.69 -31.51 -30.51
N LEU A 983 -18.76 -31.91 -31.20
CA LEU A 983 -18.73 -32.32 -32.60
C LEU A 983 -18.42 -31.22 -33.62
N ASN A 984 -18.48 -29.95 -33.22
CA ASN A 984 -17.96 -28.82 -34.02
C ASN A 984 -16.45 -28.61 -33.78
N LEU A 985 -15.83 -29.46 -32.97
CA LEU A 985 -14.44 -29.42 -32.53
C LEU A 985 -14.11 -28.17 -31.71
N GLN A 986 -15.11 -27.66 -30.97
CA GLN A 986 -14.97 -26.59 -29.98
C GLN A 986 -14.86 -27.17 -28.56
N PRO A 987 -14.24 -26.47 -27.60
CA PRO A 987 -14.28 -26.87 -26.19
C PRO A 987 -15.72 -26.84 -25.66
N LEU A 988 -16.04 -27.73 -24.73
CA LEU A 988 -17.33 -27.66 -24.02
C LEU A 988 -17.41 -26.42 -23.12
N ASN A 989 -18.62 -25.87 -22.96
CA ASN A 989 -18.87 -24.81 -21.99
C ASN A 989 -18.73 -25.36 -20.56
N GLN A 990 -17.97 -24.67 -19.71
CA GLN A 990 -17.65 -25.09 -18.35
C GLN A 990 -18.84 -25.00 -17.38
N SER A 991 -19.95 -24.37 -17.78
CA SER A 991 -21.24 -24.55 -17.10
C SER A 991 -21.73 -26.00 -17.13
N LEU A 992 -21.39 -26.77 -18.19
CA LEU A 992 -21.88 -28.13 -18.45
C LEU A 992 -21.03 -29.24 -17.80
N SER A 993 -19.86 -28.92 -17.25
CA SER A 993 -18.96 -29.88 -16.60
C SER A 993 -18.38 -29.36 -15.27
N SER A 994 -17.83 -30.24 -14.44
CA SER A 994 -16.96 -29.85 -13.33
C SER A 994 -15.67 -30.68 -13.33
N PHE A 995 -14.60 -30.10 -12.78
CA PHE A 995 -13.31 -30.74 -12.57
C PHE A 995 -12.89 -30.53 -11.12
N ASP A 996 -12.58 -31.62 -10.43
CA ASP A 996 -12.21 -31.63 -9.02
C ASP A 996 -10.99 -32.55 -8.81
N GLN A 997 -10.07 -32.16 -7.92
CA GLN A 997 -8.98 -33.01 -7.47
C GLN A 997 -9.27 -33.46 -6.03
N ILE A 998 -9.54 -34.75 -5.85
CA ILE A 998 -9.98 -35.34 -4.57
C ILE A 998 -8.94 -36.38 -4.16
N ASN A 999 -8.15 -36.07 -3.13
CA ASN A 999 -7.05 -36.91 -2.66
C ASN A 999 -6.04 -37.25 -3.79
N ASP A 1000 -5.89 -38.54 -4.07
CA ASP A 1000 -5.05 -39.19 -5.07
C ASP A 1000 -5.72 -39.31 -6.46
N LYS A 1001 -6.83 -38.60 -6.70
CA LYS A 1001 -7.64 -38.72 -7.92
C LYS A 1001 -7.99 -37.38 -8.54
N SER A 1002 -8.04 -37.35 -9.87
CA SER A 1002 -8.72 -36.30 -10.64
C SER A 1002 -10.09 -36.83 -11.07
N VAL A 1003 -11.12 -36.00 -10.93
CA VAL A 1003 -12.51 -36.30 -11.29
C VAL A 1003 -13.00 -35.25 -12.29
N ILE A 1004 -13.66 -35.69 -13.35
CA ILE A 1004 -14.36 -34.82 -14.30
C ILE A 1004 -15.77 -35.36 -14.58
N LEU A 1005 -16.77 -34.50 -14.47
CA LEU A 1005 -18.20 -34.84 -14.47
C LEU A 1005 -18.95 -33.98 -15.49
N VAL A 1006 -19.93 -34.58 -16.18
CA VAL A 1006 -20.95 -33.88 -16.97
C VAL A 1006 -22.17 -33.58 -16.09
N LYS A 1007 -22.64 -32.33 -16.10
CA LYS A 1007 -23.77 -31.82 -15.29
C LYS A 1007 -25.13 -31.94 -15.99
N GLU A 1008 -25.16 -31.83 -17.32
CA GLU A 1008 -26.39 -31.83 -18.13
C GLU A 1008 -26.27 -32.80 -19.32
N PRO A 1009 -27.35 -33.47 -19.78
CA PRO A 1009 -27.28 -34.37 -20.91
C PRO A 1009 -26.82 -33.71 -22.22
N MET A 1010 -25.91 -34.36 -22.97
CA MET A 1010 -25.34 -33.84 -24.22
C MET A 1010 -25.43 -34.85 -25.36
N SER A 1011 -25.84 -34.39 -26.55
CA SER A 1011 -25.91 -35.21 -27.78
C SER A 1011 -24.84 -34.87 -28.83
N ASN A 1012 -23.96 -33.90 -28.54
CA ASN A 1012 -22.96 -33.37 -29.45
C ASN A 1012 -21.51 -33.57 -28.96
N LEU A 1013 -21.23 -34.62 -28.18
CA LEU A 1013 -19.90 -34.88 -27.64
C LEU A 1013 -18.97 -35.54 -28.68
N TYR A 1014 -17.70 -35.13 -28.74
CA TYR A 1014 -16.67 -35.79 -29.55
C TYR A 1014 -15.62 -36.51 -28.69
N SER A 1015 -15.07 -35.81 -27.68
CA SER A 1015 -14.11 -36.38 -26.74
C SER A 1015 -14.27 -35.78 -25.34
N PHE A 1016 -13.97 -36.56 -24.30
CA PHE A 1016 -14.07 -36.12 -22.90
C PHE A 1016 -13.16 -36.93 -21.98
N GLY A 1017 -12.39 -36.26 -21.11
CA GLY A 1017 -11.63 -36.90 -20.05
C GLY A 1017 -10.37 -36.12 -19.67
N PHE A 1018 -9.26 -36.85 -19.56
CA PHE A 1018 -7.95 -36.33 -19.19
C PHE A 1018 -6.90 -36.59 -20.27
N PHE A 1019 -6.12 -35.55 -20.56
CA PHE A 1019 -4.78 -35.68 -21.12
C PHE A 1019 -3.78 -35.30 -20.05
N GLY A 1020 -2.70 -36.06 -19.90
CA GLY A 1020 -1.78 -35.89 -18.78
C GLY A 1020 -0.32 -36.09 -19.13
N ARG A 1021 0.53 -35.38 -18.41
CA ARG A 1021 1.99 -35.48 -18.46
C ARG A 1021 2.50 -36.24 -17.24
N LEU A 1022 3.49 -37.08 -17.46
CA LEU A 1022 4.13 -37.95 -16.46
C LEU A 1022 5.65 -37.78 -16.60
N PHE A 1023 6.22 -36.87 -15.80
CA PHE A 1023 7.55 -36.32 -16.09
C PHE A 1023 8.69 -37.32 -15.84
N SER A 1024 8.52 -38.28 -14.93
CA SER A 1024 9.50 -39.36 -14.69
C SER A 1024 9.70 -40.33 -15.87
N LEU A 1025 8.79 -40.35 -16.85
CA LEU A 1025 8.95 -41.12 -18.09
C LEU A 1025 9.47 -40.30 -19.28
N ASP A 1026 9.73 -38.99 -19.11
CA ASP A 1026 10.37 -38.18 -20.14
C ASP A 1026 11.81 -38.68 -20.38
N LYS A 1027 12.11 -39.09 -21.61
CA LYS A 1027 13.46 -39.50 -21.96
C LYS A 1027 14.31 -38.26 -22.17
N GLN A 1028 15.39 -38.14 -21.39
CA GLN A 1028 16.43 -37.16 -21.64
C GLN A 1028 17.08 -37.46 -23.00
N ASN A 1029 16.93 -36.51 -23.94
CA ASN A 1029 17.73 -36.39 -25.16
C ASN A 1029 18.88 -35.41 -24.88
#